data_AF-A0AA48LC44-F1
#
_entry.id   AF-A0AA48LC44-F1
#
_cell.length_a   1.000
_cell.length_b   1.000
_cell.length_c   1.000
_cell.angle_alpha   90.00
_cell.angle_beta   90.00
_cell.angle_gamma   90.00
#
_symmetry.space_group_name_H-M   'P 1'
#
loop_
_entity.id
_entity.type
_entity.pdbx_description
1 polymer ?
#
loop_
_entity_poly.entity_id
_entity_poly.type
_entity_poly.pdbx_seq_one_letter_code
_entity_poly.pdbx_strand_id
1 'polypeptide(L)'
;MKKMKILFLTFILIITTAIPAFALSPPVIIEPITVTPIINLPPMPVFLNQKSVSTIPLYRLYNSSINKHTYTSLTGEKNDLLADGWVVDGIVAYVSPVKLPNLYALHRYKSFGQTILTGISSPLVPWWTHTGIMGYIPDEDDYLTYAGVHESTRAIEEGQSPFDGDLYYSSDQKTFMGIPYGPSYPEGYNLTSNSFTMWKSSTVIQSIELGEISTSLTGGSNYTISWTNTTAGGKIKLMYSSDNGASWYTIAENLNNPNTNGNYTWAVPNITNNEMKVRILWMAESGESATAWDTSETFSITADPGIITLIPIDPGINILTLMPATPTNLSANAGVISKEINLYWTDNSATETGYSIERKIDGGLFAEIVAVDINETSYTDTSIASNVMYTYRVKAKGAILDSKYSNEVEAKHIGLVLMPLLPDGFIMPEFPDPPENVTATFTDGSNSEILIMWDPPTGDFTGFKIEKNSGAGWIELGNTTEDDHNYVDVDLEGLSGLIFYRVKTYDEALTSTPAEPVFINLDNEEPEEPGPATPADIFDGSQSGWAEAELLDAYNNGLTYPGILYDYDKAITREEFCTLAVKLYEELTGLNPIPAVNPFNDTNNPEVLKAYSLGIINGISATQFAPAANVTRQEMCVMIYRALDVAGRNISVDPTAAFPFTDYADIASWAINEVKFCNQNGIMNGTSPTTIDPLLNTPREQAIILVGRTYNEFVSP
;
A
#
# COMPACT_ATOMS: atom_id res chain seq x y z
N MET A 1 71.48 36.15 19.54
CA MET A 1 72.39 35.63 20.59
C MET A 1 72.13 36.40 21.89
N LYS A 2 71.75 35.68 22.98
CA LYS A 2 72.02 35.88 24.43
C LYS A 2 72.38 37.31 24.91
N LYS A 3 71.92 37.91 26.01
CA LYS A 3 71.39 37.49 27.34
C LYS A 3 71.21 38.84 28.13
N MET A 4 70.12 39.10 28.85
CA MET A 4 69.91 38.87 30.30
C MET A 4 70.55 39.91 31.28
N LYS A 5 69.74 40.32 32.28
CA LYS A 5 69.99 41.04 33.58
C LYS A 5 69.86 42.59 33.56
N ILE A 6 68.80 43.20 34.13
CA ILE A 6 68.42 43.42 35.56
C ILE A 6 69.38 44.35 36.31
N LEU A 7 68.94 45.55 36.73
CA LEU A 7 68.89 46.03 38.13
C LEU A 7 68.46 47.51 38.24
N PHE A 8 67.48 47.81 39.11
CA PHE A 8 67.45 48.91 40.12
C PHE A 8 66.13 48.73 40.92
N LEU A 9 66.11 48.14 42.12
CA LEU A 9 66.34 48.73 43.47
C LEU A 9 65.45 49.99 43.71
N THR A 10 64.61 50.16 44.74
CA THR A 10 64.69 49.76 46.17
C THR A 10 63.37 50.07 46.94
N PHE A 11 62.98 49.19 47.88
CA PHE A 11 62.37 49.38 49.24
C PHE A 11 61.22 50.38 49.53
N ILE A 12 60.01 49.94 49.95
CA ILE A 12 59.46 49.59 51.31
C ILE A 12 58.42 50.62 51.81
N LEU A 13 57.18 50.17 52.05
CA LEU A 13 56.52 50.23 53.38
C LEU A 13 55.24 49.37 53.39
N ILE A 14 55.12 48.51 54.41
CA ILE A 14 53.98 47.63 54.71
C ILE A 14 52.97 48.42 55.57
N ILE A 15 51.71 48.52 55.13
CA ILE A 15 50.53 48.55 56.01
C ILE A 15 49.45 47.66 55.38
N THR A 16 49.04 46.66 56.14
CA THR A 16 47.97 45.70 55.90
C THR A 16 46.60 46.33 56.15
N THR A 17 45.75 46.42 55.13
CA THR A 17 44.29 46.31 55.25
C THR A 17 43.70 45.80 53.94
N ALA A 18 42.86 44.80 54.04
CA ALA A 18 42.23 44.05 52.97
C ALA A 18 41.46 44.93 51.97
N ILE A 19 41.75 44.72 50.68
CA ILE A 19 40.83 45.01 49.58
C ILE A 19 40.76 43.71 48.77
N PRO A 20 39.58 43.08 48.63
CA PRO A 20 39.47 41.87 47.81
C PRO A 20 39.72 42.27 46.35
N ALA A 21 40.71 41.63 45.73
CA ALA A 21 40.84 41.65 44.28
C ALA A 21 39.52 41.11 43.71
N PHE A 22 38.91 41.86 42.79
CA PHE A 22 37.95 41.30 41.86
C PHE A 22 38.68 40.21 41.08
N ALA A 23 38.58 38.98 41.59
CA ALA A 23 38.87 37.80 40.81
C ALA A 23 37.86 37.80 39.66
N LEU A 24 38.32 38.14 38.46
CA LEU A 24 37.70 37.61 37.26
C LEU A 24 37.72 36.10 37.46
N SER A 25 36.54 35.53 37.72
CA SER A 25 36.34 34.09 37.71
C SER A 25 36.94 33.55 36.42
N PRO A 26 37.82 32.53 36.46
CA PRO A 26 38.21 31.85 35.23
C PRO A 26 36.93 31.37 34.53
N PRO A 27 36.90 31.31 33.19
CA PRO A 27 35.76 30.75 32.49
C PRO A 27 35.48 29.37 33.09
N VAL A 28 34.23 29.15 33.50
CA VAL A 28 33.79 27.84 33.99
C VAL A 28 33.98 26.88 32.84
N ILE A 29 35.06 26.10 32.89
CA ILE A 29 35.22 24.93 32.03
C ILE A 29 34.22 23.93 32.60
N ILE A 30 33.04 23.89 31.99
CA ILE A 30 32.10 22.79 32.20
C ILE A 30 32.77 21.59 31.54
N GLU A 31 33.27 20.66 32.34
CA GLU A 31 33.74 19.39 31.79
C GLU A 31 32.57 18.74 31.04
N PRO A 32 32.82 18.13 29.86
CA PRO A 32 31.78 17.45 29.12
C PRO A 32 31.16 16.39 30.04
N ILE A 33 29.86 16.51 30.28
CA ILE A 33 29.10 15.50 31.00
C ILE A 33 29.17 14.24 30.15
N THR A 34 29.98 13.27 30.56
CA THR A 34 29.93 11.91 30.04
C THR A 34 28.64 11.28 30.55
N VAL A 35 27.56 11.49 29.81
CA VAL A 35 26.34 10.69 29.94
C VAL A 35 26.68 9.35 29.29
N THR A 36 26.93 8.32 30.09
CA THR A 36 26.79 6.95 29.59
C THR A 36 25.37 6.81 29.07
N PRO A 37 25.15 6.33 27.84
CA PRO A 37 23.80 6.16 27.31
C PRO A 37 23.14 5.03 28.10
N ILE A 38 22.43 5.39 29.17
CA ILE A 38 21.30 4.59 29.58
C ILE A 38 20.26 4.86 28.50
N ILE A 39 20.06 3.87 27.61
CA ILE A 39 18.87 3.81 26.76
C ILE A 39 17.69 3.57 27.71
N ASN A 40 17.27 4.61 28.43
CA ASN A 40 15.86 4.81 28.60
C ASN A 40 15.47 5.53 27.32
N LEU A 41 14.93 4.76 26.38
CA LEU A 41 13.93 5.34 25.49
C LEU A 41 13.06 6.24 26.39
N PRO A 42 12.80 7.52 26.05
CA PRO A 42 11.63 8.11 26.64
C PRO A 42 10.52 7.09 26.40
N PRO A 43 9.74 6.65 27.41
CA PRO A 43 8.51 5.98 27.08
C PRO A 43 7.88 6.92 26.05
N MET A 44 7.65 6.43 24.82
CA MET A 44 6.70 7.11 23.96
C MET A 44 5.55 7.43 24.89
N PRO A 45 5.05 8.68 24.94
CA PRO A 45 3.84 8.91 25.69
C PRO A 45 2.88 7.86 25.15
N VAL A 46 2.54 6.89 25.99
CA VAL A 46 1.44 5.99 25.74
C VAL A 46 0.32 6.98 25.50
N PHE A 47 -0.12 7.14 24.25
CA PHE A 47 -1.12 8.14 23.89
C PHE A 47 -2.47 7.65 24.42
N LEU A 48 -2.63 7.70 25.74
CA LEU A 48 -3.90 7.60 26.42
C LEU A 48 -4.58 8.96 26.22
N ASN A 49 -5.64 8.99 25.40
CA ASN A 49 -6.53 10.13 25.17
C ASN A 49 -5.83 11.45 24.81
N GLN A 50 -5.60 11.69 23.51
CA GLN A 50 -5.20 13.03 23.04
C GLN A 50 -6.44 13.93 22.89
N LYS A 51 -7.02 14.36 24.02
CA LYS A 51 -8.18 15.28 24.04
C LYS A 51 -7.90 16.64 23.39
N SER A 52 -6.63 17.03 23.27
CA SER A 52 -6.26 18.35 22.76
C SER A 52 -4.96 18.38 21.97
N VAL A 53 -4.83 19.43 21.15
CA VAL A 53 -3.63 19.77 20.41
C VAL A 53 -3.12 21.12 20.87
N SER A 54 -1.82 21.17 21.15
CA SER A 54 -1.12 22.40 21.48
C SER A 54 -0.13 22.77 20.39
N THR A 55 0.17 24.06 20.29
CA THR A 55 1.24 24.58 19.45
C THR A 55 2.61 24.04 19.86
N ILE A 56 3.52 23.88 18.90
CA ILE A 56 4.91 23.45 19.11
C ILE A 56 5.89 24.62 18.98
N PRO A 57 7.05 24.59 19.65
CA PRO A 57 8.03 25.67 19.57
C PRO A 57 8.65 25.81 18.18
N LEU A 58 8.84 27.05 17.73
CA LEU A 58 9.67 27.43 16.59
C LEU A 58 11.01 27.93 17.14
N TYR A 59 12.06 27.14 16.92
CA TYR A 59 13.42 27.46 17.36
C TYR A 59 14.10 28.39 16.37
N ARG A 60 14.85 29.37 16.89
CA ARG A 60 15.86 30.11 16.15
C ARG A 60 17.23 29.52 16.48
N LEU A 61 18.04 29.27 15.46
CA LEU A 61 19.42 28.82 15.59
C LEU A 61 20.34 29.84 14.93
N TYR A 62 21.56 29.96 15.43
CA TYR A 62 22.58 30.89 14.96
C TYR A 62 23.89 30.15 14.66
N ASN A 63 24.56 30.51 13.56
CA ASN A 63 25.90 30.04 13.24
C ASN A 63 26.87 31.22 13.16
N SER A 64 27.79 31.28 14.13
CA SER A 64 28.78 32.36 14.26
C SER A 64 29.84 32.35 13.16
N SER A 65 30.11 31.18 12.55
CA SER A 65 31.13 31.05 11.49
C SER A 65 30.72 31.75 10.20
N ILE A 66 29.42 31.85 9.95
CA ILE A 66 28.83 32.48 8.77
C ILE A 66 28.00 33.73 9.11
N ASN A 67 27.83 34.03 10.40
CA ASN A 67 27.00 35.10 10.94
C ASN A 67 25.55 35.05 10.43
N LYS A 68 24.88 33.89 10.60
CA LYS A 68 23.55 33.63 10.02
C LYS A 68 22.60 33.01 11.04
N HIS A 69 21.32 33.39 10.98
CA HIS A 69 20.22 32.72 11.67
C HIS A 69 19.43 31.76 10.76
N THR A 70 18.85 30.72 11.34
CA THR A 70 17.86 29.83 10.71
C THR A 70 16.76 29.46 11.72
N TYR A 71 15.63 28.93 11.23
CA TYR A 71 14.44 28.67 12.04
C TYR A 71 13.85 27.29 11.73
N THR A 72 13.43 26.56 12.76
CA THR A 72 12.77 25.25 12.59
C THR A 72 11.87 24.89 13.76
N SER A 73 10.72 24.27 13.48
CA SER A 73 9.84 23.61 14.47
C SER A 73 10.10 22.11 14.56
N LEU A 74 10.93 21.55 13.67
CA LEU A 74 11.24 20.14 13.60
C LEU A 74 12.44 19.82 14.48
N THR A 75 12.23 18.93 15.46
CA THR A 75 13.28 18.50 16.39
C THR A 75 14.43 17.80 15.67
N GLY A 76 14.16 17.02 14.61
CA GLY A 76 15.20 16.36 13.80
C GLY A 76 16.14 17.35 13.14
N GLU A 77 15.60 18.27 12.34
CA GLU A 77 16.42 19.30 11.67
C GLU A 77 17.19 20.18 12.67
N LYS A 78 16.56 20.53 13.80
CA LYS A 78 17.25 21.25 14.88
C LYS A 78 18.49 20.48 15.35
N ASN A 79 18.37 19.17 15.54
CA ASN A 79 19.48 18.33 16.00
C ASN A 79 20.59 18.22 14.95
N ASP A 80 20.24 18.12 13.66
CA ASP A 80 21.22 18.10 12.56
C ASP A 80 22.00 19.41 12.48
N LEU A 81 21.30 20.55 12.56
CA LEU A 81 21.93 21.86 12.57
C LEU A 81 22.86 22.05 13.79
N LEU A 82 22.47 21.55 14.96
CA LEU A 82 23.33 21.54 16.13
C LEU A 82 24.61 20.73 15.90
N ALA A 83 24.52 19.59 15.21
CA ALA A 83 25.69 18.78 14.82
C ALA A 83 26.59 19.53 13.82
N ASP A 84 26.02 20.35 12.94
CA ASP A 84 26.72 21.21 11.97
C ASP A 84 27.30 22.50 12.59
N GLY A 85 27.32 22.61 13.92
CA GLY A 85 27.92 23.74 14.64
C GLY A 85 27.04 24.97 14.76
N TRP A 86 25.73 24.85 14.50
CA TRP A 86 24.77 25.88 14.87
C TRP A 86 24.47 25.82 16.38
N VAL A 87 24.06 26.94 16.95
CA VAL A 87 23.68 27.06 18.37
C VAL A 87 22.23 27.49 18.46
N VAL A 88 21.45 26.88 19.36
CA VAL A 88 20.08 27.31 19.63
C VAL A 88 20.11 28.68 20.31
N ASP A 89 19.45 29.64 19.69
CA ASP A 89 19.35 31.04 20.10
C ASP A 89 17.95 31.36 20.69
N GLY A 90 17.21 30.31 21.03
CA GLY A 90 15.93 30.39 21.76
C GLY A 90 14.71 30.02 20.93
N ILE A 91 13.54 30.13 21.58
CA ILE A 91 12.23 29.94 20.96
C ILE A 91 11.72 31.34 20.58
N VAL A 92 11.40 31.53 19.31
CA VAL A 92 10.94 32.83 18.81
C VAL A 92 9.42 32.93 18.74
N ALA A 93 8.75 31.78 18.63
CA ALA A 93 7.31 31.66 18.60
C ALA A 93 6.89 30.20 18.85
N TYR A 94 5.59 29.97 18.91
CA TYR A 94 4.96 28.67 18.85
C TYR A 94 4.04 28.64 17.63
N VAL A 95 3.97 27.50 16.94
CA VAL A 95 3.23 27.31 15.69
C VAL A 95 2.33 26.08 15.78
N SER A 96 1.29 26.02 14.95
CA SER A 96 0.43 24.82 14.89
C SER A 96 1.22 23.63 14.34
N PRO A 97 1.19 22.44 15.00
CA PRO A 97 1.80 21.23 14.46
C PRO A 97 0.97 20.58 13.34
N VAL A 98 -0.29 21.00 13.17
CA VAL A 98 -1.30 20.36 12.32
C VAL A 98 -2.04 21.41 11.51
N LYS A 99 -2.53 21.01 10.33
CA LYS A 99 -3.40 21.87 9.52
C LYS A 99 -4.71 22.06 10.28
N LEU A 100 -5.13 23.29 10.51
CA LEU A 100 -6.47 23.58 11.04
C LEU A 100 -7.41 23.88 9.87
N PRO A 101 -8.75 23.75 10.05
CA PRO A 101 -9.70 24.07 9.00
C PRO A 101 -9.48 25.47 8.42
N ASN A 102 -9.58 25.60 7.10
CA ASN A 102 -9.42 26.85 6.36
C ASN A 102 -8.02 27.47 6.47
N LEU A 103 -6.97 26.65 6.63
CA LEU A 103 -5.58 27.09 6.55
C LEU A 103 -4.79 26.30 5.49
N TYR A 104 -3.90 26.99 4.75
CA TYR A 104 -2.90 26.39 3.86
C TYR A 104 -1.55 26.27 4.53
N ALA A 105 -0.81 25.20 4.20
CA ALA A 105 0.55 25.03 4.68
C ALA A 105 1.51 26.00 3.98
N LEU A 106 2.40 26.62 4.75
CA LEU A 106 3.53 27.38 4.23
C LEU A 106 4.74 26.45 4.12
N HIS A 107 4.98 25.95 2.92
CA HIS A 107 6.07 25.04 2.59
C HIS A 107 7.40 25.78 2.50
N ARG A 108 8.46 25.14 2.98
CA ARG A 108 9.85 25.61 2.91
C ARG A 108 10.66 24.73 1.96
N TYR A 109 11.33 25.35 1.00
CA TYR A 109 12.23 24.69 0.06
C TYR A 109 13.65 25.23 0.19
N LYS A 110 14.65 24.41 -0.16
CA LYS A 110 16.04 24.82 -0.32
C LYS A 110 16.45 24.77 -1.78
N SER A 111 17.19 25.78 -2.24
CA SER A 111 17.82 25.79 -3.56
C SER A 111 19.07 26.66 -3.55
N PHE A 112 20.20 26.16 -4.07
CA PHE A 112 21.48 26.89 -4.17
C PHE A 112 21.89 27.64 -2.87
N GLY A 113 21.65 27.03 -1.70
CA GLY A 113 21.98 27.63 -0.39
C GLY A 113 21.00 28.70 0.10
N GLN A 114 19.88 28.88 -0.58
CA GLN A 114 18.79 29.79 -0.22
C GLN A 114 17.58 29.02 0.32
N THR A 115 16.80 29.71 1.16
CA THR A 115 15.51 29.21 1.68
C THR A 115 14.37 29.93 0.96
N ILE A 116 13.40 29.16 0.49
CA ILE A 116 12.23 29.63 -0.25
C ILE A 116 10.98 29.23 0.53
N LEU A 117 10.03 30.16 0.68
CA LEU A 117 8.74 29.90 1.32
C LEU A 117 7.62 30.02 0.29
N THR A 118 6.72 29.06 0.23
CA THR A 118 5.59 29.06 -0.71
C THR A 118 4.38 28.31 -0.15
N GLY A 119 3.18 28.71 -0.55
CA GLY A 119 1.94 27.96 -0.26
C GLY A 119 1.74 26.72 -1.14
N ILE A 120 2.63 26.48 -2.13
CA ILE A 120 2.52 25.38 -3.08
C ILE A 120 3.31 24.16 -2.57
N SER A 121 2.64 23.02 -2.44
CA SER A 121 3.22 21.76 -1.95
C SER A 121 4.11 21.03 -2.95
N SER A 122 4.02 21.37 -4.24
CA SER A 122 4.83 20.82 -5.32
C SER A 122 5.11 21.88 -6.39
N PRO A 123 6.15 22.72 -6.21
CA PRO A 123 6.53 23.70 -7.20
C PRO A 123 7.06 23.00 -8.46
N LEU A 124 6.75 23.52 -9.65
CA LEU A 124 7.21 23.01 -10.96
C LEU A 124 8.73 23.18 -11.20
N VAL A 125 9.53 23.30 -10.14
CA VAL A 125 10.96 23.62 -10.19
C VAL A 125 11.77 22.41 -9.70
N PRO A 126 12.37 21.61 -10.59
CA PRO A 126 12.97 20.32 -10.25
C PRO A 126 14.17 20.37 -9.29
N TRP A 127 14.81 21.54 -9.16
CA TRP A 127 16.02 21.75 -8.32
C TRP A 127 15.71 22.41 -6.97
N TRP A 128 14.45 22.44 -6.55
CA TRP A 128 14.05 22.83 -5.20
C TRP A 128 13.80 21.60 -4.35
N THR A 129 14.48 21.52 -3.20
CA THR A 129 14.28 20.43 -2.25
C THR A 129 13.27 20.87 -1.20
N HIS A 130 12.13 20.17 -1.08
CA HIS A 130 11.20 20.42 0.03
C HIS A 130 11.87 20.07 1.35
N THR A 131 11.78 20.97 2.32
CA THR A 131 12.46 20.85 3.62
C THR A 131 11.50 20.97 4.81
N GLY A 132 10.19 21.03 4.57
CA GLY A 132 9.18 21.01 5.62
C GLY A 132 8.13 22.13 5.51
N ILE A 133 7.37 22.30 6.59
CA ILE A 133 6.30 23.30 6.73
C ILE A 133 6.67 24.21 7.89
N MET A 134 6.63 25.52 7.67
CA MET A 134 6.98 26.53 8.69
C MET A 134 5.78 26.99 9.53
N GLY A 135 4.57 26.72 9.05
CA GLY A 135 3.31 27.04 9.70
C GLY A 135 2.17 27.05 8.69
N TYR A 136 1.06 27.70 9.03
CA TYR A 136 -0.13 27.74 8.20
C TYR A 136 -0.65 29.18 8.02
N ILE A 137 -1.27 29.46 6.88
CA ILE A 137 -1.86 30.74 6.49
C ILE A 137 -3.37 30.58 6.24
N PRO A 138 -4.24 31.55 6.57
CA PRO A 138 -5.68 31.48 6.30
C PRO A 138 -6.04 31.42 4.81
N ASP A 139 -7.16 30.75 4.54
CA ASP A 139 -7.85 30.71 3.26
C ASP A 139 -8.71 31.98 3.11
N GLU A 140 -8.18 33.00 2.42
CA GLU A 140 -8.95 34.17 1.98
C GLU A 140 -8.91 34.24 0.44
N ASP A 141 -10.10 34.20 -0.16
CA ASP A 141 -10.48 34.32 -1.57
C ASP A 141 -9.35 34.47 -2.64
N ASP A 142 -9.28 33.45 -3.51
CA ASP A 142 -8.96 33.47 -4.94
C ASP A 142 -7.59 33.98 -5.46
N TYR A 143 -6.66 34.45 -4.63
CA TYR A 143 -5.39 35.03 -5.12
C TYR A 143 -4.11 34.20 -4.89
N LEU A 144 -4.19 33.01 -4.30
CA LEU A 144 -3.01 32.18 -3.98
C LEU A 144 -2.51 31.28 -5.13
N THR A 145 -3.16 31.29 -6.29
CA THR A 145 -2.68 30.58 -7.50
C THR A 145 -1.41 31.21 -8.11
N TYR A 146 -0.97 32.36 -7.60
CA TYR A 146 0.29 33.01 -7.96
C TYR A 146 1.01 33.56 -6.72
N ALA A 147 1.25 32.73 -5.71
CA ALA A 147 2.20 33.09 -4.64
C ALA A 147 3.62 33.13 -5.23
N GLY A 148 4.02 34.33 -5.67
CA GLY A 148 5.32 34.63 -6.24
C GLY A 148 6.46 34.10 -5.38
N VAL A 149 7.43 33.50 -6.06
CA VAL A 149 8.68 33.01 -5.51
C VAL A 149 9.38 34.13 -4.75
N HIS A 150 9.52 34.00 -3.44
CA HIS A 150 10.33 34.93 -2.66
C HIS A 150 11.63 34.26 -2.22
N GLU A 151 12.71 34.65 -2.91
CA GLU A 151 14.08 34.33 -2.55
C GLU A 151 14.45 35.05 -1.25
N SER A 152 14.70 34.32 -0.16
CA SER A 152 15.58 34.84 0.89
C SER A 152 17.03 34.64 0.43
N THR A 153 17.51 35.50 -0.47
CA THR A 153 18.94 35.53 -0.87
C THR A 153 19.85 35.96 0.27
N ARG A 154 19.32 36.40 1.41
CA ARG A 154 20.12 36.82 2.56
C ARG A 154 19.78 36.01 3.78
N ALA A 155 20.83 35.38 4.31
CA ALA A 155 20.82 35.07 5.71
C ALA A 155 20.69 36.35 6.52
N ILE A 156 19.87 36.26 7.56
CA ILE A 156 19.44 37.40 8.34
C ILE A 156 20.57 37.75 9.31
N GLU A 157 21.04 38.99 9.23
CA GLU A 157 22.10 39.53 10.10
C GLU A 157 21.59 39.65 11.55
N GLU A 158 22.51 39.69 12.52
CA GLU A 158 22.18 39.80 13.95
C GLU A 158 21.28 41.02 14.21
N GLY A 159 20.09 40.78 14.78
CA GLY A 159 19.10 41.81 15.10
C GLY A 159 18.00 42.03 14.07
N GLN A 160 18.00 41.32 12.94
CA GLN A 160 16.91 41.37 11.96
C GLN A 160 15.90 40.23 12.14
N SER A 161 14.62 40.52 11.91
CA SER A 161 13.55 39.53 11.87
C SER A 161 13.30 39.06 10.43
N PRO A 162 13.03 37.77 10.17
CA PRO A 162 12.46 37.33 8.89
C PRO A 162 11.09 37.99 8.62
N PHE A 163 10.51 38.63 9.63
CA PHE A 163 9.23 39.31 9.58
C PHE A 163 9.37 40.85 9.55
N ASP A 164 10.58 41.41 9.40
CA ASP A 164 10.78 42.86 9.25
C ASP A 164 10.59 43.30 7.80
N GLY A 165 9.79 44.36 7.59
CA GLY A 165 9.23 44.76 6.29
C GLY A 165 10.21 45.27 5.24
N ASP A 166 11.49 45.47 5.56
CA ASP A 166 12.50 46.03 4.64
C ASP A 166 13.30 44.97 3.85
N LEU A 167 13.13 43.67 4.14
CA LEU A 167 13.89 42.58 3.50
C LEU A 167 13.25 42.01 2.22
N TYR A 168 12.12 42.57 1.76
CA TYR A 168 11.33 42.03 0.66
C TYR A 168 11.06 43.08 -0.43
N TYR A 169 11.74 42.99 -1.58
CA TYR A 169 11.41 43.78 -2.78
C TYR A 169 11.43 42.91 -4.05
N SER A 170 10.33 42.96 -4.81
CA SER A 170 10.42 43.23 -6.25
C SER A 170 9.20 44.04 -6.69
N SER A 171 9.43 45.02 -7.55
CA SER A 171 8.43 45.91 -8.13
C SER A 171 7.42 45.11 -8.95
N ASP A 172 6.19 44.99 -8.44
CA ASP A 172 4.90 44.98 -9.17
C ASP A 172 3.79 44.13 -8.51
N GLN A 173 3.97 43.65 -7.27
CA GLN A 173 2.88 43.11 -6.44
C GLN A 173 3.03 43.61 -5.00
N LYS A 174 1.92 44.05 -4.41
CA LYS A 174 1.88 44.84 -3.17
C LYS A 174 2.29 44.01 -1.94
N THR A 175 3.16 44.59 -1.14
CA THR A 175 3.55 44.19 0.22
C THR A 175 2.36 44.08 1.18
N PHE A 176 2.38 43.07 2.06
CA PHE A 176 1.64 43.09 3.33
C PHE A 176 2.53 42.56 4.46
N MET A 177 3.12 43.48 5.24
CA MET A 177 3.43 43.33 6.68
C MET A 177 3.74 44.74 7.22
N GLY A 178 3.14 45.12 8.36
CA GLY A 178 3.43 46.39 9.03
C GLY A 178 3.20 46.34 10.55
N ILE A 179 4.09 47.00 11.30
CA ILE A 179 3.99 47.30 12.75
C ILE A 179 4.09 48.84 12.89
N PRO A 180 3.26 49.55 13.70
CA PRO A 180 3.80 50.16 14.93
C PRO A 180 2.82 50.49 16.11
N TYR A 181 3.35 50.36 17.33
CA TYR A 181 3.18 51.14 18.59
C TYR A 181 1.81 51.56 19.18
N GLY A 182 1.56 51.17 20.44
CA GLY A 182 0.67 51.86 21.40
C GLY A 182 0.15 50.96 22.54
N PRO A 183 0.06 51.42 23.81
CA PRO A 183 -0.19 50.55 24.97
C PRO A 183 -1.69 50.26 25.13
N SER A 184 -1.99 49.14 25.78
CA SER A 184 -3.29 48.67 26.27
C SER A 184 -4.25 48.08 25.23
N TYR A 185 -4.22 46.74 25.07
CA TYR A 185 -5.38 45.82 24.85
C TYR A 185 -4.95 44.34 25.14
N PRO A 186 -5.90 43.38 25.39
CA PRO A 186 -5.71 42.12 26.14
C PRO A 186 -4.95 41.00 25.39
N GLU A 187 -4.48 39.98 26.13
CA GLU A 187 -3.71 38.83 25.62
C GLU A 187 -4.47 38.01 24.57
N GLY A 188 -4.17 38.25 23.29
CA GLY A 188 -4.64 37.45 22.17
C GLY A 188 -5.18 38.33 21.02
N TYR A 189 -4.42 38.37 19.93
CA TYR A 189 -4.73 38.93 18.59
C TYR A 189 -4.51 40.44 18.31
N ASN A 190 -3.55 40.74 17.42
CA ASN A 190 -3.74 41.20 16.02
C ASN A 190 -2.54 42.07 15.56
N LEU A 191 -1.73 41.58 14.60
CA LEU A 191 -0.79 42.39 13.82
C LEU A 191 -1.35 42.47 12.39
N THR A 192 -1.81 43.65 12.03
CA THR A 192 -2.91 43.86 11.08
C THR A 192 -2.53 43.74 9.61
N SER A 193 -3.27 42.85 8.94
CA SER A 193 -3.44 42.56 7.49
C SER A 193 -2.42 41.62 6.81
N ASN A 194 -2.89 40.37 6.63
CA ASN A 194 -2.50 39.26 5.74
C ASN A 194 -1.25 38.43 6.10
N SER A 195 -1.28 37.20 6.64
CA SER A 195 -2.07 36.52 7.71
C SER A 195 -1.27 35.26 8.12
N PHE A 196 -0.29 35.37 9.03
CA PHE A 196 0.45 34.22 9.59
C PHE A 196 0.16 34.12 11.10
N THR A 197 -0.34 32.98 11.58
CA THR A 197 -0.74 32.82 12.99
C THR A 197 0.36 32.14 13.80
N MET A 198 0.90 32.87 14.78
CA MET A 198 1.89 32.39 15.75
C MET A 198 1.47 32.72 17.18
N TRP A 199 1.92 31.91 18.14
CA TRP A 199 1.67 32.08 19.56
C TRP A 199 2.96 32.44 20.31
N LYS A 200 2.85 33.28 21.35
CA LYS A 200 4.00 33.67 22.19
C LYS A 200 4.40 32.59 23.20
N SER A 201 3.48 31.70 23.50
CA SER A 201 3.64 30.58 24.43
C SER A 201 2.88 29.37 23.90
N SER A 202 3.22 28.18 24.40
CA SER A 202 2.48 26.96 24.08
C SER A 202 1.00 27.14 24.43
N THR A 203 0.13 27.00 23.44
CA THR A 203 -1.31 27.25 23.55
C THR A 203 -2.09 26.07 23.00
N VAL A 204 -3.18 25.67 23.67
CA VAL A 204 -4.13 24.68 23.15
C VAL A 204 -4.94 25.32 22.02
N ILE A 205 -4.84 24.76 20.82
CA ILE A 205 -5.47 25.29 19.60
C ILE A 205 -6.70 24.50 19.17
N GLN A 206 -6.83 23.26 19.65
CA GLN A 206 -8.06 22.50 19.54
C GLN A 206 -8.18 21.53 20.70
N SER A 207 -9.40 21.30 21.16
CA SER A 207 -9.75 20.17 22.01
C SER A 207 -11.07 19.58 21.55
N ILE A 208 -11.26 18.30 21.86
CA ILE A 208 -12.54 17.62 21.71
C ILE A 208 -12.82 16.89 23.02
N GLU A 209 -14.03 17.06 23.54
CA GLU A 209 -14.46 16.42 24.78
C GLU A 209 -15.80 15.73 24.53
N LEU A 210 -15.81 14.43 24.79
CA LEU A 210 -17.01 13.62 24.68
C LEU A 210 -17.90 13.88 25.90
N GLY A 211 -19.19 14.16 25.66
CA GLY A 211 -20.18 14.27 26.72
C GLY A 211 -20.33 12.94 27.46
N GLU A 212 -20.76 13.02 28.72
CA GLU A 212 -20.96 11.82 29.55
C GLU A 212 -21.93 10.84 28.88
N ILE A 213 -21.48 9.58 28.75
CA ILE A 213 -22.33 8.47 28.34
C ILE A 213 -22.85 7.79 29.60
N SER A 214 -24.15 7.48 29.62
CA SER A 214 -24.75 6.76 30.76
C SER A 214 -24.07 5.40 30.95
N THR A 215 -23.85 5.01 32.21
CA THR A 215 -23.16 3.75 32.58
C THR A 215 -23.91 2.49 32.15
N SER A 216 -25.20 2.61 31.84
CA SER A 216 -26.00 1.58 31.19
C SER A 216 -26.94 2.18 30.14
N LEU A 217 -26.99 1.54 28.96
CA LEU A 217 -27.90 1.86 27.87
C LEU A 217 -28.82 0.66 27.57
N THR A 218 -29.96 0.94 26.96
CA THR A 218 -30.91 -0.06 26.47
C THR A 218 -30.67 -0.30 24.99
N GLY A 219 -30.35 -1.54 24.62
CA GLY A 219 -30.13 -1.94 23.23
C GLY A 219 -31.38 -1.72 22.36
N GLY A 220 -31.19 -1.30 21.11
CA GLY A 220 -32.28 -1.00 20.18
C GLY A 220 -32.92 0.38 20.35
N SER A 221 -32.52 1.15 21.37
CA SER A 221 -32.97 2.54 21.57
C SER A 221 -32.02 3.57 20.94
N ASN A 222 -32.53 4.77 20.70
CA ASN A 222 -31.74 5.89 20.21
C ASN A 222 -31.19 6.71 21.39
N TYR A 223 -29.87 6.95 21.38
CA TYR A 223 -29.17 7.76 22.37
C TYR A 223 -28.45 8.92 21.71
N THR A 224 -28.41 10.07 22.38
CA THR A 224 -27.69 11.24 21.87
C THR A 224 -26.27 11.25 22.41
N ILE A 225 -25.30 11.12 21.51
CA ILE A 225 -23.90 11.40 21.80
C ILE A 225 -23.71 12.91 21.63
N SER A 226 -23.10 13.57 22.61
CA SER A 226 -22.79 14.99 22.55
C SER A 226 -21.29 15.22 22.74
N TRP A 227 -20.79 16.36 22.26
CA TRP A 227 -19.41 16.78 22.46
C TRP A 227 -19.26 18.29 22.47
N THR A 228 -18.13 18.75 22.99
CA THR A 228 -17.66 20.14 22.92
C THR A 228 -16.27 20.20 22.31
N ASN A 229 -15.95 21.32 21.68
CA ASN A 229 -14.66 21.59 21.09
C ASN A 229 -14.25 23.04 21.25
N THR A 230 -12.94 23.29 21.28
CA THR A 230 -12.41 24.66 21.47
C THR A 230 -12.62 25.53 20.23
N THR A 231 -12.57 24.98 19.02
CA THR A 231 -12.72 25.72 17.76
C THR A 231 -13.64 24.98 16.79
N ALA A 232 -14.57 25.71 16.17
CA ALA A 232 -15.47 25.21 15.13
C ALA A 232 -14.71 24.89 13.83
N GLY A 233 -15.30 24.04 13.00
CA GLY A 233 -14.71 23.55 11.75
C GLY A 233 -14.18 22.13 11.86
N GLY A 234 -13.84 21.55 10.70
CA GLY A 234 -13.36 20.18 10.56
C GLY A 234 -14.47 19.13 10.50
N LYS A 235 -14.05 17.86 10.63
CA LYS A 235 -14.89 16.67 10.53
C LYS A 235 -14.86 15.86 11.82
N ILE A 236 -15.98 15.25 12.17
CA ILE A 236 -16.12 14.33 13.30
C ILE A 236 -16.29 12.89 12.78
N LYS A 237 -15.58 11.96 13.43
CA LYS A 237 -15.84 10.52 13.35
C LYS A 237 -16.21 10.00 14.75
N LEU A 238 -17.32 9.29 14.82
CA LEU A 238 -17.85 8.64 16.01
C LEU A 238 -17.70 7.13 15.85
N MET A 239 -17.22 6.48 16.89
CA MET A 239 -16.99 5.04 16.90
C MET A 239 -17.45 4.45 18.23
N TYR A 240 -17.81 3.16 18.24
CA TYR A 240 -18.00 2.39 19.46
C TYR A 240 -17.10 1.16 19.48
N SER A 241 -16.79 0.66 20.66
CA SER A 241 -16.08 -0.59 20.88
C SER A 241 -16.93 -1.52 21.74
N SER A 242 -16.86 -2.82 21.47
CA SER A 242 -17.54 -3.88 22.22
C SER A 242 -16.57 -4.76 23.02
N ASP A 243 -15.29 -4.39 23.05
CA ASP A 243 -14.17 -5.15 23.61
C ASP A 243 -13.22 -4.20 24.37
N ASN A 244 -13.80 -3.28 25.13
CA ASN A 244 -13.11 -2.33 26.02
C ASN A 244 -12.08 -1.40 25.33
N GLY A 245 -12.23 -1.21 24.02
CA GLY A 245 -11.42 -0.33 23.19
C GLY A 245 -10.33 -1.03 22.38
N ALA A 246 -10.32 -2.37 22.32
CA ALA A 246 -9.39 -3.13 21.49
C ALA A 246 -9.72 -3.03 19.99
N SER A 247 -11.01 -3.07 19.63
CA SER A 247 -11.53 -2.91 18.28
C SER A 247 -12.62 -1.83 18.26
N TRP A 248 -12.73 -1.11 17.14
CA TRP A 248 -13.65 0.03 17.00
C TRP A 248 -14.50 -0.10 15.74
N TYR A 249 -15.81 0.08 15.89
CA TYR A 249 -16.82 0.09 14.85
C TYR A 249 -17.32 1.51 14.62
N THR A 250 -17.49 1.92 13.36
CA THR A 250 -17.95 3.26 13.01
C THR A 250 -19.44 3.44 13.34
N ILE A 251 -19.78 4.48 14.11
CA ILE A 251 -21.16 4.95 14.30
C ILE A 251 -21.53 5.91 13.16
N ALA A 252 -20.63 6.86 12.89
CA ALA A 252 -20.79 7.88 11.87
C ALA A 252 -19.41 8.47 11.53
N GLU A 253 -19.23 8.93 10.30
CA GLU A 253 -17.98 9.55 9.87
C GLU A 253 -18.23 10.72 8.93
N ASN A 254 -17.20 11.53 8.70
CA ASN A 254 -17.25 12.73 7.87
C ASN A 254 -18.34 13.74 8.27
N LEU A 255 -18.77 13.73 9.54
CA LEU A 255 -19.76 14.65 10.07
C LEU A 255 -19.19 16.07 10.12
N ASN A 256 -19.91 17.05 9.58
CA ASN A 256 -19.49 18.45 9.69
C ASN A 256 -19.51 18.91 11.15
N ASN A 257 -18.47 19.65 11.57
CA ASN A 257 -18.40 20.25 12.90
C ASN A 257 -18.54 21.78 12.87
N PRO A 258 -19.69 22.34 12.45
CA PRO A 258 -19.82 23.77 12.18
C PRO A 258 -19.74 24.66 13.44
N ASN A 259 -19.88 24.08 14.63
CA ASN A 259 -19.96 24.79 15.91
C ASN A 259 -18.91 24.28 16.92
N THR A 260 -18.82 24.93 18.07
CA THR A 260 -18.01 24.49 19.23
C THR A 260 -18.70 23.44 20.11
N ASN A 261 -19.89 23.00 19.70
CA ASN A 261 -20.62 21.90 20.30
C ASN A 261 -21.32 21.11 19.21
N GLY A 262 -21.56 19.83 19.48
CA GLY A 262 -22.24 18.95 18.54
C GLY A 262 -23.00 17.85 19.25
N ASN A 263 -23.92 17.25 18.50
CA ASN A 263 -24.64 16.08 18.93
C ASN A 263 -24.94 15.16 17.73
N TYR A 264 -25.11 13.87 18.04
CA TYR A 264 -25.46 12.85 17.07
C TYR A 264 -26.39 11.82 17.72
N THR A 265 -27.47 11.47 17.04
CA THR A 265 -28.40 10.42 17.50
C THR A 265 -27.89 9.05 17.03
N TRP A 266 -27.39 8.26 17.98
CA TRP A 266 -26.90 6.91 17.78
C TRP A 266 -28.00 5.88 18.06
N ALA A 267 -28.32 5.04 17.08
CA ALA A 267 -29.11 3.82 17.29
C ALA A 267 -28.23 2.75 17.93
N VAL A 268 -28.45 2.49 19.22
CA VAL A 268 -27.60 1.58 20.00
C VAL A 268 -27.86 0.13 19.57
N PRO A 269 -26.82 -0.67 19.25
CA PRO A 269 -26.98 -2.08 18.90
C PRO A 269 -27.78 -2.84 19.96
N ASN A 270 -28.72 -3.70 19.53
CA ASN A 270 -29.55 -4.47 20.46
C ASN A 270 -28.81 -5.73 20.96
N ILE A 271 -27.77 -5.53 21.75
CA ILE A 271 -26.92 -6.58 22.32
C ILE A 271 -26.80 -6.40 23.83
N THR A 272 -26.44 -7.48 24.54
CA THR A 272 -26.04 -7.39 25.95
C THR A 272 -24.51 -7.47 26.02
N ASN A 273 -23.86 -6.39 26.46
CA ASN A 273 -22.40 -6.31 26.58
C ASN A 273 -22.02 -5.30 27.68
N ASN A 274 -21.02 -5.61 28.50
CA ASN A 274 -20.54 -4.78 29.62
C ASN A 274 -19.17 -4.11 29.39
N GLU A 275 -18.59 -4.25 28.20
CA GLU A 275 -17.28 -3.73 27.81
C GLU A 275 -17.38 -2.61 26.76
N MET A 276 -18.52 -1.91 26.72
CA MET A 276 -18.79 -0.93 25.68
C MET A 276 -18.03 0.38 25.91
N LYS A 277 -17.51 0.99 24.84
CA LYS A 277 -16.97 2.36 24.84
C LYS A 277 -17.41 3.12 23.61
N VAL A 278 -17.44 4.44 23.69
CA VAL A 278 -17.64 5.36 22.56
C VAL A 278 -16.41 6.25 22.43
N ARG A 279 -15.96 6.51 21.21
CA ARG A 279 -14.86 7.42 20.91
C ARG A 279 -15.31 8.46 19.89
N ILE A 280 -14.88 9.69 20.11
CA ILE A 280 -14.99 10.79 19.16
C ILE A 280 -13.61 11.18 18.66
N LEU A 281 -13.49 11.38 17.36
CA LEU A 281 -12.28 11.84 16.69
C LEU A 281 -12.62 13.12 15.94
N TRP A 282 -11.83 14.17 16.18
CA TRP A 282 -11.86 15.41 15.41
C TRP A 282 -10.72 15.41 14.41
N MET A 283 -11.05 15.66 13.15
CA MET A 283 -10.12 15.76 12.02
C MET A 283 -10.25 17.15 11.42
N ALA A 284 -9.15 17.75 10.97
CA ALA A 284 -9.20 19.06 10.35
C ALA A 284 -9.94 19.04 9.00
N GLU A 285 -9.77 17.97 8.22
CA GLU A 285 -10.50 17.71 6.97
C GLU A 285 -10.88 16.22 6.82
N SER A 286 -11.63 15.88 5.76
CA SER A 286 -12.02 14.49 5.49
C SER A 286 -10.82 13.67 5.04
N GLY A 287 -10.67 12.45 5.58
CA GLY A 287 -9.56 11.55 5.23
C GLY A 287 -8.22 11.88 5.88
N GLU A 288 -8.12 12.97 6.65
CA GLU A 288 -6.92 13.27 7.44
C GLU A 288 -6.89 12.50 8.77
N SER A 289 -5.69 12.34 9.35
CA SER A 289 -5.53 11.70 10.66
C SER A 289 -6.20 12.54 11.76
N ALA A 290 -6.80 11.84 12.73
CA ALA A 290 -7.43 12.50 13.87
C ALA A 290 -6.42 13.35 14.62
N THR A 291 -6.77 14.61 14.77
CA THR A 291 -5.92 15.63 15.37
C THR A 291 -6.17 15.70 16.88
N ALA A 292 -7.40 15.49 17.32
CA ALA A 292 -7.76 15.31 18.73
C ALA A 292 -8.83 14.21 18.85
N TRP A 293 -8.85 13.48 19.97
CA TRP A 293 -9.88 12.48 20.25
C TRP A 293 -10.15 12.33 21.74
N ASP A 294 -11.38 11.91 22.05
CA ASP A 294 -11.78 11.57 23.41
C ASP A 294 -12.55 10.25 23.43
N THR A 295 -12.42 9.51 24.52
CA THR A 295 -13.03 8.18 24.69
C THR A 295 -13.80 8.12 25.99
N SER A 296 -15.00 7.57 25.97
CA SER A 296 -15.82 7.36 27.15
C SER A 296 -15.17 6.35 28.11
N GLU A 297 -15.60 6.41 29.37
CA GLU A 297 -15.46 5.28 30.27
C GLU A 297 -16.25 4.06 29.75
N THR A 298 -15.95 2.88 30.30
CA THR A 298 -16.67 1.66 29.97
C THR A 298 -18.10 1.71 30.49
N PHE A 299 -19.07 1.35 29.65
CA PHE A 299 -20.49 1.25 30.00
C PHE A 299 -21.06 -0.09 29.56
N SER A 300 -22.28 -0.39 30.00
CA SER A 300 -23.00 -1.60 29.59
C SER A 300 -24.18 -1.28 28.67
N ILE A 301 -24.49 -2.18 27.75
CA ILE A 301 -25.75 -2.22 27.04
C ILE A 301 -26.49 -3.46 27.52
N THR A 302 -27.78 -3.31 27.82
CA THR A 302 -28.69 -4.44 28.04
C THR A 302 -29.64 -4.53 26.86
N ALA A 303 -29.69 -5.67 26.18
CA ALA A 303 -30.64 -5.86 25.09
C ALA A 303 -32.09 -5.68 25.57
N ASP A 304 -32.91 -4.97 24.80
CA ASP A 304 -34.36 -4.87 25.04
C ASP A 304 -35.08 -6.06 24.38
N PRO A 305 -35.67 -6.99 25.15
CA PRO A 305 -36.43 -8.10 24.60
C PRO A 305 -37.76 -7.67 23.94
N GLY A 306 -38.22 -6.43 24.16
CA GLY A 306 -39.41 -5.84 23.55
C GLY A 306 -39.18 -5.22 22.18
N ILE A 307 -37.92 -4.93 21.81
CA ILE A 307 -37.54 -4.49 20.46
C ILE A 307 -37.12 -5.73 19.65
N ILE A 308 -38.13 -6.47 19.20
CA ILE A 308 -37.99 -7.34 18.04
C ILE A 308 -38.17 -6.42 16.82
N THR A 309 -37.08 -5.98 16.21
CA THR A 309 -37.15 -5.59 14.79
C THR A 309 -37.53 -6.85 14.03
N LEU A 310 -38.83 -7.01 13.76
CA LEU A 310 -39.38 -8.07 12.93
C LEU A 310 -38.79 -7.93 11.52
N ILE A 311 -37.65 -8.55 11.26
CA ILE A 311 -37.55 -9.40 10.07
C ILE A 311 -38.16 -10.73 10.53
N PRO A 312 -39.16 -11.29 9.84
CA PRO A 312 -39.76 -12.55 10.26
C PRO A 312 -38.71 -13.65 10.09
N ILE A 313 -38.03 -13.98 11.17
CA ILE A 313 -37.15 -15.14 11.24
C ILE A 313 -37.94 -16.22 11.97
N ASP A 314 -38.28 -17.29 11.24
CA ASP A 314 -38.95 -18.47 11.79
C ASP A 314 -38.12 -19.02 12.98
N PRO A 315 -38.74 -19.50 14.09
CA PRO A 315 -37.98 -20.04 15.22
C PRO A 315 -37.14 -21.24 14.77
N GLY A 316 -35.82 -21.07 14.71
CA GLY A 316 -34.89 -22.12 14.28
C GLY A 316 -33.73 -21.66 13.40
N ILE A 317 -33.66 -20.39 12.98
CA ILE A 317 -32.51 -19.90 12.20
C ILE A 317 -31.26 -19.82 13.07
N ASN A 318 -30.22 -20.50 12.60
CA ASN A 318 -28.88 -20.42 13.15
C ASN A 318 -28.26 -19.10 12.70
N ILE A 319 -27.96 -18.20 13.64
CA ILE A 319 -27.35 -16.89 13.37
C ILE A 319 -26.01 -16.96 12.62
N LEU A 320 -25.33 -18.11 12.59
CA LEU A 320 -24.16 -18.35 11.73
C LEU A 320 -24.51 -18.37 10.23
N THR A 321 -25.76 -18.61 9.84
CA THR A 321 -26.19 -18.53 8.43
C THR A 321 -26.45 -17.10 7.96
N LEU A 322 -26.36 -16.11 8.86
CA LEU A 322 -26.49 -14.68 8.54
C LEU A 322 -25.12 -14.00 8.40
N MET A 323 -24.04 -14.68 8.78
CA MET A 323 -22.67 -14.25 8.49
C MET A 323 -22.24 -14.79 7.13
N PRO A 324 -21.60 -13.96 6.29
CA PRO A 324 -20.82 -14.43 5.17
C PRO A 324 -19.78 -15.48 5.59
N ALA A 325 -19.44 -16.38 4.67
CA ALA A 325 -18.34 -17.32 4.93
C ALA A 325 -17.00 -16.58 5.02
N THR A 326 -16.12 -17.06 5.90
CA THR A 326 -14.82 -16.40 6.12
C THR A 326 -13.90 -16.59 4.91
N PRO A 327 -13.32 -15.52 4.36
CA PRO A 327 -12.29 -15.64 3.33
C PRO A 327 -11.03 -16.34 3.88
N THR A 328 -10.39 -17.15 3.05
CA THR A 328 -9.21 -17.97 3.42
C THR A 328 -8.03 -17.73 2.48
N ASN A 329 -6.89 -18.36 2.76
CA ASN A 329 -5.69 -18.31 1.90
C ASN A 329 -5.21 -16.88 1.60
N LEU A 330 -5.31 -15.97 2.58
CA LEU A 330 -4.78 -14.62 2.40
C LEU A 330 -3.26 -14.69 2.21
N SER A 331 -2.78 -14.15 1.09
CA SER A 331 -1.37 -14.00 0.75
C SER A 331 -1.05 -12.53 0.46
N ALA A 332 0.20 -12.13 0.67
CA ALA A 332 0.67 -10.77 0.43
C ALA A 332 2.03 -10.79 -0.27
N ASN A 333 2.08 -10.23 -1.47
CA ASN A 333 3.25 -10.20 -2.33
C ASN A 333 3.73 -8.76 -2.48
N ALA A 334 4.88 -8.43 -1.89
CA ALA A 334 5.47 -7.11 -2.04
C ALA A 334 6.06 -6.93 -3.44
N GLY A 335 5.76 -5.80 -4.08
CA GLY A 335 6.41 -5.41 -5.32
C GLY A 335 7.92 -5.23 -5.12
N VAL A 336 8.72 -5.68 -6.08
CA VAL A 336 10.19 -5.60 -5.99
C VAL A 336 10.70 -4.20 -6.34
N ILE A 337 10.03 -3.52 -7.28
CA ILE A 337 10.43 -2.21 -7.81
C ILE A 337 9.32 -1.17 -7.55
N SER A 338 8.06 -1.55 -7.69
CA SER A 338 6.89 -0.74 -7.37
C SER A 338 6.64 -0.73 -5.85
N LYS A 339 6.33 0.45 -5.32
CA LYS A 339 6.01 0.66 -3.90
C LYS A 339 4.57 0.21 -3.61
N GLU A 340 4.34 -1.10 -3.67
CA GLU A 340 3.04 -1.71 -3.45
C GLU A 340 3.13 -3.10 -2.81
N ILE A 341 2.04 -3.55 -2.20
CA ILE A 341 1.85 -4.92 -1.72
C ILE A 341 0.53 -5.44 -2.28
N ASN A 342 0.59 -6.53 -3.06
CA ASN A 342 -0.57 -7.18 -3.66
C ASN A 342 -1.10 -8.26 -2.71
N LEU A 343 -2.37 -8.15 -2.32
CA LEU A 343 -3.07 -9.12 -1.48
C LEU A 343 -3.98 -9.99 -2.33
N TYR A 344 -4.04 -11.29 -2.02
CA TYR A 344 -4.97 -12.24 -2.64
C TYR A 344 -5.62 -13.12 -1.58
N TRP A 345 -6.91 -13.39 -1.68
CA TRP A 345 -7.65 -14.30 -0.81
C TRP A 345 -8.66 -15.14 -1.59
N THR A 346 -9.08 -16.26 -1.00
CA THR A 346 -10.19 -17.08 -1.50
C THR A 346 -11.51 -16.54 -0.98
N ASP A 347 -12.41 -16.19 -1.88
CA ASP A 347 -13.82 -15.97 -1.59
C ASP A 347 -14.51 -17.32 -1.30
N ASN A 348 -15.12 -17.45 -0.14
CA ASN A 348 -15.89 -18.63 0.26
C ASN A 348 -17.39 -18.33 0.43
N SER A 349 -17.79 -17.08 0.23
CA SER A 349 -19.09 -16.54 0.56
C SER A 349 -19.91 -16.29 -0.71
N ALA A 350 -21.24 -16.37 -0.57
CA ALA A 350 -22.18 -16.02 -1.63
C ALA A 350 -23.23 -14.99 -1.15
N THR A 351 -23.05 -14.48 0.08
CA THR A 351 -24.00 -13.63 0.81
C THR A 351 -23.38 -12.36 1.34
N GLU A 352 -22.11 -12.10 1.01
CA GLU A 352 -21.36 -10.92 1.34
C GLU A 352 -21.86 -9.71 0.54
N THR A 353 -21.65 -8.53 1.11
CA THR A 353 -21.92 -7.24 0.50
C THR A 353 -20.62 -6.53 0.12
N GLY A 354 -19.47 -7.18 0.34
CA GLY A 354 -18.12 -6.70 0.04
C GLY A 354 -17.08 -7.31 0.98
N TYR A 355 -15.83 -6.83 0.91
CA TYR A 355 -14.74 -7.24 1.79
C TYR A 355 -14.09 -6.05 2.49
N SER A 356 -13.64 -6.25 3.73
CA SER A 356 -12.84 -5.30 4.51
C SER A 356 -11.41 -5.79 4.57
N ILE A 357 -10.47 -4.99 4.08
CA ILE A 357 -9.04 -5.26 4.18
C ILE A 357 -8.49 -4.41 5.31
N GLU A 358 -7.87 -5.05 6.28
CA GLU A 358 -7.21 -4.37 7.40
C GLU A 358 -5.71 -4.62 7.41
N ARG A 359 -4.96 -3.60 7.83
CA ARG A 359 -3.50 -3.63 7.92
C ARG A 359 -3.02 -3.07 9.25
N LYS A 360 -1.98 -3.68 9.84
CA LYS A 360 -1.19 -3.10 10.93
C LYS A 360 0.28 -2.91 10.50
N ILE A 361 0.97 -1.99 11.17
CA ILE A 361 2.36 -1.61 10.88
C ILE A 361 3.24 -2.00 12.06
N ASP A 362 4.33 -2.75 11.82
CA ASP A 362 5.36 -3.14 12.82
C ASP A 362 4.78 -3.62 14.17
N GLY A 363 3.75 -4.49 14.11
CA GLY A 363 3.09 -5.04 15.31
C GLY A 363 2.06 -4.11 15.99
N GLY A 364 1.68 -3.00 15.34
CA GLY A 364 0.62 -2.09 15.79
C GLY A 364 -0.81 -2.64 15.71
N LEU A 365 -1.81 -1.76 15.80
CA LEU A 365 -3.23 -2.14 15.66
C LEU A 365 -3.65 -2.24 14.19
N PHE A 366 -4.57 -3.16 13.91
CA PHE A 366 -5.20 -3.26 12.59
C PHE A 366 -6.13 -2.06 12.37
N ALA A 367 -6.02 -1.45 11.18
CA ALA A 367 -6.95 -0.45 10.69
C ALA A 367 -7.46 -0.87 9.31
N GLU A 368 -8.75 -0.64 9.04
CA GLU A 368 -9.31 -0.81 7.70
C GLU A 368 -8.60 0.17 6.76
N ILE A 369 -7.96 -0.38 5.73
CA ILE A 369 -7.29 0.42 4.70
C ILE A 369 -8.19 0.61 3.48
N VAL A 370 -9.08 -0.34 3.23
CA VAL A 370 -10.06 -0.27 2.15
C VAL A 370 -11.23 -1.21 2.43
N ALA A 371 -12.39 -0.88 1.89
CA ALA A 371 -13.46 -1.82 1.64
C ALA A 371 -13.63 -1.99 0.13
N VAL A 372 -13.70 -3.22 -0.34
CA VAL A 372 -13.87 -3.58 -1.76
C VAL A 372 -15.23 -4.24 -1.97
N ASP A 373 -15.68 -4.28 -3.22
CA ASP A 373 -17.02 -4.76 -3.57
C ASP A 373 -17.17 -6.29 -3.39
N ILE A 374 -18.39 -6.79 -3.59
CA ILE A 374 -18.75 -8.21 -3.54
C ILE A 374 -17.91 -9.04 -4.53
N ASN A 375 -17.57 -10.28 -4.20
CA ASN A 375 -16.75 -11.20 -5.00
C ASN A 375 -15.29 -10.76 -5.28
N GLU A 376 -14.82 -9.66 -4.69
CA GLU A 376 -13.42 -9.27 -4.82
C GLU A 376 -12.52 -10.27 -4.08
N THR A 377 -11.43 -10.68 -4.73
CA THR A 377 -10.47 -11.68 -4.23
C THR A 377 -9.04 -11.15 -4.17
N SER A 378 -8.84 -9.86 -4.49
CA SER A 378 -7.53 -9.23 -4.44
C SER A 378 -7.60 -7.74 -4.13
N TYR A 379 -6.50 -7.18 -3.63
CA TYR A 379 -6.34 -5.74 -3.41
C TYR A 379 -4.87 -5.34 -3.43
N THR A 380 -4.54 -4.24 -4.10
CA THR A 380 -3.18 -3.68 -4.14
C THR A 380 -3.06 -2.49 -3.19
N ASP A 381 -2.24 -2.65 -2.15
CA ASP A 381 -1.92 -1.57 -1.22
C ASP A 381 -0.71 -0.76 -1.70
N THR A 382 -0.97 0.40 -2.29
CA THR A 382 0.04 1.37 -2.75
C THR A 382 0.41 2.41 -1.68
N SER A 383 -0.26 2.38 -0.51
CA SER A 383 -0.05 3.33 0.58
C SER A 383 1.09 2.94 1.53
N ILE A 384 1.87 1.93 1.14
CA ILE A 384 2.93 1.30 1.94
C ILE A 384 4.22 2.11 1.89
N ALA A 385 5.07 2.02 2.90
CA ALA A 385 6.41 2.59 2.93
C ALA A 385 7.45 1.49 2.75
N SER A 386 8.58 1.83 2.14
CA SER A 386 9.70 0.91 2.00
C SER A 386 10.32 0.59 3.35
N ASN A 387 10.77 -0.65 3.50
CA ASN A 387 11.42 -1.21 4.68
C ASN A 387 10.55 -1.25 5.94
N VAL A 388 9.22 -1.22 5.79
CA VAL A 388 8.24 -1.31 6.89
C VAL A 388 7.50 -2.65 6.82
N MET A 389 7.40 -3.36 7.96
CA MET A 389 6.63 -4.60 8.01
C MET A 389 5.14 -4.28 8.13
N TYR A 390 4.35 -4.85 7.23
CA TYR A 390 2.91 -4.78 7.25
C TYR A 390 2.33 -6.16 7.52
N THR A 391 1.32 -6.25 8.37
CA THR A 391 0.52 -7.46 8.52
C THR A 391 -0.91 -7.18 8.06
N TYR A 392 -1.46 -8.06 7.24
CA TYR A 392 -2.79 -7.93 6.64
C TYR A 392 -3.74 -9.03 7.13
N ARG A 393 -5.04 -8.69 7.15
CA ARG A 393 -6.15 -9.63 7.33
C ARG A 393 -7.38 -9.14 6.56
N VAL A 394 -8.24 -10.06 6.12
CA VAL A 394 -9.45 -9.74 5.34
C VAL A 394 -10.68 -10.38 5.99
N LYS A 395 -11.83 -9.70 5.94
CA LYS A 395 -13.14 -10.29 6.31
C LYS A 395 -14.19 -9.97 5.24
N ALA A 396 -15.15 -10.86 5.04
CA ALA A 396 -16.34 -10.60 4.24
C ALA A 396 -17.33 -9.75 5.06
N LYS A 397 -17.85 -8.69 4.48
CA LYS A 397 -18.93 -7.86 5.07
C LYS A 397 -20.27 -8.47 4.71
N GLY A 398 -21.20 -8.53 5.66
CA GLY A 398 -22.55 -9.02 5.39
C GLY A 398 -23.59 -7.90 5.49
N ALA A 399 -24.80 -8.18 5.02
CA ALA A 399 -25.92 -7.24 5.14
C ALA A 399 -26.29 -6.91 6.60
N ILE A 400 -25.94 -7.80 7.54
CA ILE A 400 -26.26 -7.68 8.96
C ILE A 400 -25.02 -7.91 9.85
N LEU A 401 -24.25 -8.97 9.58
CA LEU A 401 -23.03 -9.33 10.33
C LEU A 401 -21.87 -9.62 9.37
N ASP A 402 -20.66 -9.27 9.77
CA ASP A 402 -19.44 -9.63 9.03
C ASP A 402 -18.99 -11.06 9.36
N SER A 403 -18.18 -11.66 8.49
CA SER A 403 -17.49 -12.93 8.76
C SER A 403 -16.40 -12.78 9.83
N LYS A 404 -15.83 -13.91 10.28
CA LYS A 404 -14.51 -13.89 10.93
C LYS A 404 -13.44 -13.46 9.92
N TYR A 405 -12.28 -13.00 10.41
CA TYR A 405 -11.12 -12.68 9.58
C TYR A 405 -10.45 -13.94 9.02
N SER A 406 -9.77 -13.77 7.89
CA SER A 406 -8.81 -14.70 7.29
C SER A 406 -7.60 -14.96 8.21
N ASN A 407 -6.67 -15.79 7.74
CA ASN A 407 -5.32 -15.82 8.29
C ASN A 407 -4.65 -14.43 8.19
N GLU A 408 -3.73 -14.14 9.11
CA GLU A 408 -2.85 -12.97 9.01
C GLU A 408 -1.68 -13.31 8.08
N VAL A 409 -1.23 -12.34 7.27
CA VAL A 409 -0.04 -12.48 6.42
C VAL A 409 0.84 -11.24 6.55
N GLU A 410 2.16 -11.44 6.61
CA GLU A 410 3.14 -10.36 6.69
C GLU A 410 3.78 -10.10 5.33
N ALA A 411 4.01 -8.84 5.01
CA ALA A 411 4.75 -8.43 3.82
C ALA A 411 5.54 -7.14 4.08
N LYS A 412 6.70 -7.05 3.44
CA LYS A 412 7.62 -5.91 3.53
C LYS A 412 8.10 -5.55 2.13
N HIS A 413 7.83 -4.34 1.71
CA HIS A 413 8.42 -3.82 0.49
C HIS A 413 9.84 -3.34 0.78
N ILE A 414 10.85 -4.04 0.27
CA ILE A 414 12.25 -3.64 0.39
C ILE A 414 12.50 -2.60 -0.70
N GLY A 415 12.39 -1.32 -0.37
CA GLY A 415 12.59 -0.24 -1.33
C GLY A 415 14.03 -0.23 -1.84
N LEU A 416 14.27 -0.90 -2.96
CA LEU A 416 15.49 -0.76 -3.73
C LEU A 416 15.54 0.67 -4.28
N VAL A 417 16.37 1.51 -3.65
CA VAL A 417 16.74 2.79 -4.24
C VAL A 417 17.72 2.49 -5.36
N LEU A 418 17.25 2.48 -6.61
CA LEU A 418 18.15 2.69 -7.74
C LEU A 418 18.64 4.15 -7.67
N MET A 419 19.74 4.39 -6.94
CA MET A 419 20.53 5.60 -7.11
C MET A 419 21.41 5.46 -8.37
N PRO A 420 21.57 6.53 -9.14
CA PRO A 420 22.31 6.50 -10.40
C PRO A 420 23.82 6.40 -10.12
N LEU A 421 24.52 5.60 -10.94
CA LEU A 421 25.99 5.47 -11.06
C LEU A 421 26.67 4.68 -9.93
N LEU A 422 26.70 3.35 -10.05
CA LEU A 422 27.82 2.57 -9.54
C LEU A 422 28.91 2.50 -10.61
N PRO A 423 30.20 2.74 -10.28
CA PRO A 423 31.31 2.52 -11.21
C PRO A 423 31.39 1.03 -11.59
N ASP A 424 31.69 0.73 -12.86
CA ASP A 424 31.83 -0.63 -13.38
C ASP A 424 32.62 -1.54 -12.41
N GLY A 425 31.96 -2.60 -11.91
CA GLY A 425 32.63 -3.71 -11.22
C GLY A 425 32.06 -4.17 -9.89
N PHE A 426 30.94 -3.63 -9.38
CA PHE A 426 30.26 -4.21 -8.21
C PHE A 426 29.10 -5.11 -8.68
N ILE A 427 29.26 -6.44 -8.50
CA ILE A 427 28.23 -7.44 -8.80
C ILE A 427 27.17 -7.36 -7.67
N MET A 428 25.89 -7.24 -8.04
CA MET A 428 24.79 -7.38 -7.07
C MET A 428 24.80 -8.80 -6.48
N PRO A 429 24.48 -9.00 -5.19
CA PRO A 429 24.18 -10.34 -4.71
C PRO A 429 22.96 -10.84 -5.50
N GLU A 430 23.20 -11.84 -6.34
CA GLU A 430 22.17 -12.56 -7.08
C GLU A 430 21.37 -13.37 -6.07
N PHE A 431 20.03 -13.35 -6.16
CA PHE A 431 19.24 -14.27 -5.34
C PHE A 431 19.66 -15.69 -5.71
N PRO A 432 19.94 -16.58 -4.75
CA PRO A 432 20.23 -17.95 -5.11
C PRO A 432 18.97 -18.54 -5.75
N ASP A 433 19.13 -19.17 -6.92
CA ASP A 433 18.03 -19.85 -7.61
C ASP A 433 17.44 -20.95 -6.70
N PRO A 434 16.16 -21.34 -6.89
CA PRO A 434 15.62 -22.52 -6.21
C PRO A 434 16.40 -23.79 -6.59
N PRO A 435 16.52 -24.77 -5.68
CA PRO A 435 17.06 -26.09 -6.03
C PRO A 435 16.28 -26.75 -7.17
N GLU A 436 16.96 -27.54 -7.99
CA GLU A 436 16.34 -28.27 -9.10
C GLU A 436 16.14 -29.75 -8.76
N ASN A 437 15.35 -30.45 -9.57
CA ASN A 437 15.18 -31.90 -9.51
C ASN A 437 14.90 -32.45 -8.11
N VAL A 438 14.09 -31.74 -7.33
CA VAL A 438 13.67 -32.22 -6.01
C VAL A 438 12.96 -33.55 -6.20
N THR A 439 13.24 -34.53 -5.34
CA THR A 439 12.59 -35.85 -5.32
C THR A 439 12.33 -36.27 -3.88
N ALA A 440 11.27 -37.05 -3.66
CA ALA A 440 10.96 -37.66 -2.37
C ALA A 440 10.75 -39.18 -2.55
N THR A 441 11.46 -39.99 -1.79
CA THR A 441 11.44 -41.46 -1.91
C THR A 441 11.52 -42.14 -0.54
N PHE A 442 10.99 -43.35 -0.37
CA PHE A 442 11.17 -44.10 0.88
C PHE A 442 12.61 -44.65 0.98
N THR A 443 13.27 -44.51 2.14
CA THR A 443 14.70 -44.88 2.33
C THR A 443 14.96 -46.39 2.30
N ASP A 444 13.98 -47.22 2.68
CA ASP A 444 14.16 -48.66 2.84
C ASP A 444 12.95 -49.52 2.42
N GLY A 445 11.97 -48.93 1.74
CA GLY A 445 10.71 -49.61 1.38
C GLY A 445 9.74 -49.81 2.56
N SER A 446 10.04 -49.20 3.71
CA SER A 446 9.09 -49.01 4.81
C SER A 446 8.59 -47.56 4.80
N ASN A 447 7.30 -47.36 5.11
CA ASN A 447 6.66 -46.04 5.10
C ASN A 447 7.05 -45.20 6.34
N SER A 448 8.17 -45.49 7.00
CA SER A 448 8.61 -44.82 8.23
C SER A 448 9.67 -43.75 8.04
N GLU A 449 10.31 -43.66 6.87
CA GLU A 449 11.32 -42.65 6.59
C GLU A 449 11.29 -42.23 5.11
N ILE A 450 11.35 -40.92 4.87
CA ILE A 450 11.34 -40.33 3.52
C ILE A 450 12.67 -39.61 3.27
N LEU A 451 13.37 -40.00 2.21
CA LEU A 451 14.53 -39.34 1.66
C LEU A 451 14.09 -38.28 0.64
N ILE A 452 14.37 -37.02 0.95
CA ILE A 452 14.25 -35.89 0.03
C ILE A 452 15.64 -35.64 -0.58
N MET A 453 15.74 -35.55 -1.89
CA MET A 453 16.97 -35.18 -2.60
C MET A 453 16.73 -34.00 -3.53
N TRP A 454 17.77 -33.25 -3.86
CA TRP A 454 17.72 -32.14 -4.81
C TRP A 454 19.07 -31.94 -5.50
N ASP A 455 19.04 -31.29 -6.66
CA ASP A 455 20.23 -30.78 -7.32
C ASP A 455 20.47 -29.31 -6.87
N PRO A 456 21.70 -28.95 -6.46
CA PRO A 456 22.01 -27.60 -6.05
C PRO A 456 21.91 -26.63 -7.25
N PRO A 457 21.39 -25.41 -7.05
CA PRO A 457 21.31 -24.40 -8.09
C PRO A 457 22.70 -23.78 -8.38
N THR A 458 22.79 -23.00 -9.46
CA THR A 458 23.97 -22.18 -9.73
C THR A 458 23.93 -20.88 -8.91
N GLY A 459 25.00 -20.57 -8.16
CA GLY A 459 25.10 -19.32 -7.39
C GLY A 459 25.73 -19.52 -6.01
N ASP A 460 25.93 -18.41 -5.28
CA ASP A 460 26.41 -18.43 -3.89
C ASP A 460 25.20 -18.56 -2.93
N PHE A 461 25.20 -19.58 -2.06
CA PHE A 461 24.19 -19.79 -1.02
C PHE A 461 24.82 -20.47 0.20
N THR A 462 24.21 -20.30 1.38
CA THR A 462 24.70 -20.86 2.65
C THR A 462 24.14 -22.26 2.93
N GLY A 463 22.95 -22.59 2.40
CA GLY A 463 22.35 -23.89 2.62
C GLY A 463 20.92 -24.02 2.10
N PHE A 464 20.23 -25.09 2.52
CA PHE A 464 18.88 -25.42 2.06
C PHE A 464 17.88 -25.50 3.22
N LYS A 465 16.65 -25.09 2.96
CA LYS A 465 15.51 -25.19 3.88
C LYS A 465 14.47 -26.14 3.32
N ILE A 466 14.09 -27.15 4.12
CA ILE A 466 13.15 -28.20 3.73
C ILE A 466 11.82 -27.98 4.44
N GLU A 467 10.72 -28.01 3.69
CA GLU A 467 9.36 -27.83 4.21
C GLU A 467 8.46 -29.01 3.82
N LYS A 468 7.55 -29.39 4.72
CA LYS A 468 6.54 -30.46 4.55
C LYS A 468 5.13 -29.90 4.62
N ASN A 469 4.21 -30.43 3.84
CA ASN A 469 2.78 -30.17 3.96
C ASN A 469 1.98 -31.47 3.87
N SER A 470 1.21 -31.76 4.92
CA SER A 470 0.35 -32.94 5.06
C SER A 470 -1.14 -32.56 5.17
N GLY A 471 -1.55 -31.41 4.61
CA GLY A 471 -2.93 -30.93 4.59
C GLY A 471 -3.27 -29.79 5.57
N ALA A 472 -2.31 -29.34 6.38
CA ALA A 472 -2.47 -28.24 7.35
C ALA A 472 -1.64 -26.99 7.01
N GLY A 473 -1.01 -26.97 5.83
CA GLY A 473 -0.06 -25.93 5.41
C GLY A 473 1.39 -26.40 5.51
N TRP A 474 2.31 -25.54 5.04
CA TRP A 474 3.74 -25.83 5.01
C TRP A 474 4.39 -25.62 6.37
N ILE A 475 5.09 -26.62 6.88
CA ILE A 475 5.89 -26.59 8.10
C ILE A 475 7.37 -26.79 7.76
N GLU A 476 8.27 -26.09 8.44
CA GLU A 476 9.71 -26.27 8.28
C GLU A 476 10.16 -27.54 9.02
N LEU A 477 10.86 -28.44 8.31
CA LEU A 477 11.45 -29.65 8.87
C LEU A 477 12.86 -29.38 9.40
N GLY A 478 13.63 -28.58 8.67
CA GLY A 478 14.98 -28.20 9.08
C GLY A 478 15.77 -27.50 7.98
N ASN A 479 17.00 -27.13 8.34
CA ASN A 479 17.97 -26.48 7.45
C ASN A 479 19.22 -27.35 7.33
N THR A 480 19.82 -27.37 6.15
CA THR A 480 21.07 -28.07 5.82
C THR A 480 22.11 -27.09 5.30
N THR A 481 23.35 -27.54 5.12
CA THR A 481 24.45 -26.73 4.58
C THR A 481 24.49 -26.75 3.05
N GLU A 482 25.32 -25.90 2.45
CA GLU A 482 25.54 -25.85 0.99
C GLU A 482 26.01 -27.19 0.39
N ASP A 483 26.72 -28.01 1.18
CA ASP A 483 27.26 -29.31 0.77
C ASP A 483 26.23 -30.45 0.86
N ASP A 484 25.04 -30.19 1.42
CA ASP A 484 24.00 -31.21 1.62
C ASP A 484 23.02 -31.23 0.44
N HIS A 485 22.86 -32.41 -0.17
CA HIS A 485 21.99 -32.63 -1.33
C HIS A 485 20.76 -33.50 -0.98
N ASN A 486 20.57 -33.77 0.30
CA ASN A 486 19.46 -34.59 0.79
C ASN A 486 19.06 -34.26 2.23
N TYR A 487 17.86 -34.69 2.60
CA TYR A 487 17.31 -34.62 3.94
C TYR A 487 16.44 -35.86 4.20
N VAL A 488 16.48 -36.40 5.42
CA VAL A 488 15.64 -37.55 5.80
C VAL A 488 14.58 -37.09 6.80
N ASP A 489 13.32 -37.20 6.40
CA ASP A 489 12.17 -36.99 7.26
C ASP A 489 11.76 -38.31 7.93
N VAL A 490 11.85 -38.34 9.26
CA VAL A 490 11.50 -39.49 10.11
C VAL A 490 10.21 -39.26 10.91
N ASP A 491 9.66 -38.04 10.88
CA ASP A 491 8.51 -37.63 11.67
C ASP A 491 7.20 -37.84 10.89
N LEU A 492 6.88 -39.12 10.65
CA LEU A 492 5.72 -39.56 9.87
C LEU A 492 4.61 -40.19 10.72
N GLU A 493 4.79 -40.27 12.04
CA GLU A 493 3.84 -40.93 12.94
C GLU A 493 2.47 -40.22 12.95
N GLY A 494 1.42 -40.93 12.57
CA GLY A 494 0.05 -40.42 12.55
C GLY A 494 -0.34 -39.66 11.28
N LEU A 495 0.54 -39.61 10.26
CA LEU A 495 0.24 -39.06 8.94
C LEU A 495 -0.26 -40.15 7.97
N SER A 496 -1.09 -39.77 6.99
CA SER A 496 -1.65 -40.65 5.94
C SER A 496 -1.95 -39.83 4.69
N GLY A 497 -2.06 -40.47 3.52
CA GLY A 497 -2.31 -39.81 2.24
C GLY A 497 -1.10 -39.10 1.62
N LEU A 498 -1.38 -38.11 0.76
CA LEU A 498 -0.35 -37.33 0.07
C LEU A 498 0.37 -36.37 1.03
N ILE A 499 1.69 -36.49 1.07
CA ILE A 499 2.58 -35.52 1.71
C ILE A 499 3.37 -34.80 0.63
N PHE A 500 3.38 -33.47 0.70
CA PHE A 500 4.15 -32.63 -0.20
C PHE A 500 5.42 -32.14 0.49
N TYR A 501 6.52 -32.09 -0.25
CA TYR A 501 7.81 -31.56 0.16
C TYR A 501 8.27 -30.48 -0.82
N ARG A 502 8.94 -29.45 -0.31
CA ARG A 502 9.63 -28.46 -1.15
C ARG A 502 10.91 -27.98 -0.47
N VAL A 503 11.87 -27.54 -1.28
CA VAL A 503 13.19 -27.09 -0.82
C VAL A 503 13.45 -25.67 -1.30
N LYS A 504 14.10 -24.85 -0.47
CA LYS A 504 14.55 -23.49 -0.80
C LYS A 504 16.04 -23.37 -0.55
N THR A 505 16.76 -22.57 -1.31
CA THR A 505 18.11 -22.11 -0.91
C THR A 505 18.00 -20.92 0.03
N TYR A 506 18.98 -20.75 0.92
CA TYR A 506 19.08 -19.58 1.78
C TYR A 506 20.52 -19.08 1.89
N ASP A 507 20.65 -17.78 2.17
CA ASP A 507 21.88 -17.10 2.58
C ASP A 507 21.61 -16.27 3.86
N GLU A 508 22.64 -15.76 4.55
CA GLU A 508 22.60 -15.08 5.87
C GLU A 508 21.50 -14.01 6.02
N ALA A 509 20.92 -13.50 4.91
CA ALA A 509 19.82 -12.53 4.92
C ALA A 509 18.61 -12.84 4.02
N LEU A 510 18.62 -13.88 3.17
CA LEU A 510 17.63 -14.10 2.10
C LEU A 510 17.29 -15.59 1.87
N THR A 511 16.11 -15.87 1.34
CA THR A 511 15.64 -17.23 0.98
C THR A 511 15.08 -17.18 -0.44
N SER A 512 15.37 -18.19 -1.26
CA SER A 512 14.82 -18.30 -2.62
C SER A 512 13.31 -18.51 -2.62
N THR A 513 12.69 -18.38 -3.79
CA THR A 513 11.41 -19.06 -4.05
C THR A 513 11.57 -20.56 -3.83
N PRO A 514 10.53 -21.30 -3.38
CA PRO A 514 10.62 -22.75 -3.28
C PRO A 514 10.75 -23.39 -4.66
N ALA A 515 11.50 -24.48 -4.73
CA ALA A 515 11.44 -25.42 -5.84
C ALA A 515 10.01 -25.97 -6.00
N GLU A 516 9.70 -26.46 -7.20
CA GLU A 516 8.42 -27.12 -7.47
C GLU A 516 8.15 -28.23 -6.44
N PRO A 517 7.00 -28.20 -5.74
CA PRO A 517 6.67 -29.20 -4.74
C PRO A 517 6.62 -30.62 -5.32
N VAL A 518 7.30 -31.55 -4.65
CA VAL A 518 7.13 -32.98 -4.90
C VAL A 518 6.17 -33.59 -3.88
N PHE A 519 5.54 -34.71 -4.22
CA PHE A 519 4.67 -35.42 -3.30
C PHE A 519 5.03 -36.90 -3.22
N ILE A 520 4.66 -37.51 -2.09
CA ILE A 520 4.74 -38.96 -1.87
C ILE A 520 3.48 -39.41 -1.13
N ASN A 521 2.92 -40.55 -1.53
CA ASN A 521 1.75 -41.13 -0.89
C ASN A 521 2.18 -42.10 0.22
N LEU A 522 1.82 -41.81 1.47
CA LEU A 522 2.10 -42.70 2.60
C LEU A 522 1.27 -43.99 2.58
N ASP A 523 0.21 -44.07 1.78
CA ASP A 523 -0.71 -45.20 1.78
C ASP A 523 -0.29 -46.33 0.81
N ASN A 524 0.84 -46.19 0.10
CA ASN A 524 1.37 -47.16 -0.88
C ASN A 524 0.38 -47.55 -2.00
N GLU A 525 -0.68 -46.76 -2.22
CA GLU A 525 -1.48 -46.83 -3.43
C GLU A 525 -0.88 -45.84 -4.44
N GLU A 526 -0.36 -46.37 -5.55
CA GLU A 526 0.08 -45.56 -6.69
C GLU A 526 -1.05 -44.55 -7.03
N PRO A 527 -0.76 -43.24 -7.10
CA PRO A 527 -1.72 -42.34 -7.71
C PRO A 527 -1.82 -42.75 -9.17
N GLU A 528 -3.01 -43.17 -9.61
CA GLU A 528 -3.28 -43.18 -11.04
C GLU A 528 -3.06 -41.73 -11.53
N GLU A 529 -2.09 -41.55 -12.43
CA GLU A 529 -2.05 -40.39 -13.33
C GLU A 529 -3.49 -40.11 -13.75
N PRO A 530 -4.04 -38.89 -13.53
CA PRO A 530 -5.39 -38.63 -13.97
C PRO A 530 -5.40 -38.90 -15.46
N GLY A 531 -6.15 -39.93 -15.87
CA GLY A 531 -6.31 -40.24 -17.27
C GLY A 531 -6.74 -38.99 -18.03
N PRO A 532 -6.50 -38.92 -19.36
CA PRO A 532 -6.92 -37.76 -20.16
C PRO A 532 -8.37 -37.43 -19.82
N ALA A 533 -8.63 -36.15 -19.53
CA ALA A 533 -9.95 -35.70 -19.11
C ALA A 533 -11.02 -36.27 -20.03
N THR A 534 -12.06 -36.84 -19.45
CA THR A 534 -13.13 -37.41 -20.25
C THR A 534 -14.04 -36.28 -20.74
N PRO A 535 -14.76 -36.46 -21.87
CA PRO A 535 -15.78 -35.51 -22.30
C PRO A 535 -16.78 -35.12 -21.18
N ALA A 536 -17.02 -35.99 -20.21
CA ALA A 536 -17.91 -35.71 -19.08
C ALA A 536 -17.33 -34.70 -18.07
N ASP A 537 -16.01 -34.50 -18.06
CA ASP A 537 -15.31 -33.62 -17.11
C ASP A 537 -15.27 -32.16 -17.57
N ILE A 538 -15.51 -31.90 -18.87
CA ILE A 538 -15.35 -30.57 -19.49
C ILE A 538 -16.62 -30.05 -20.19
N PHE A 539 -17.58 -30.93 -20.50
CA PHE A 539 -18.76 -30.55 -21.28
C PHE A 539 -20.03 -30.50 -20.45
N ASP A 540 -20.73 -29.37 -20.53
CA ASP A 540 -22.03 -29.15 -19.88
C ASP A 540 -23.22 -29.48 -20.81
N GLY A 541 -22.95 -29.84 -22.07
CA GLY A 541 -23.95 -30.16 -23.09
C GLY A 541 -24.40 -28.96 -23.94
N SER A 542 -23.86 -27.75 -23.69
CA SER A 542 -24.11 -26.57 -24.53
C SER A 542 -23.23 -26.53 -25.78
N GLN A 543 -22.12 -27.27 -25.79
CA GLN A 543 -21.21 -27.35 -26.92
C GLN A 543 -21.81 -28.10 -28.10
N SER A 544 -21.39 -27.73 -29.31
CA SER A 544 -21.72 -28.44 -30.53
C SER A 544 -20.94 -29.76 -30.62
N GLY A 545 -21.59 -30.84 -31.07
CA GLY A 545 -20.92 -32.15 -31.23
C GLY A 545 -19.75 -32.16 -32.23
N TRP A 546 -19.67 -31.18 -33.14
CA TRP A 546 -18.52 -31.03 -34.04
C TRP A 546 -17.31 -30.37 -33.35
N ALA A 547 -17.53 -29.64 -32.25
CA ALA A 547 -16.51 -28.89 -31.53
C ALA A 547 -15.80 -29.73 -30.45
N GLU A 548 -16.45 -30.80 -29.95
CA GLU A 548 -15.99 -31.59 -28.79
C GLU A 548 -14.53 -32.05 -28.90
N ALA A 549 -14.11 -32.59 -30.05
CA ALA A 549 -12.74 -33.08 -30.22
C ALA A 549 -11.69 -31.97 -30.10
N GLU A 550 -11.96 -30.81 -30.71
CA GLU A 550 -11.04 -29.67 -30.70
C GLU A 550 -11.06 -28.91 -29.36
N LEU A 551 -12.20 -28.89 -28.67
CA LEU A 551 -12.31 -28.34 -27.31
C LEU A 551 -11.54 -29.18 -26.29
N LEU A 552 -11.67 -30.51 -26.38
CA LEU A 552 -10.93 -31.42 -25.52
C LEU A 552 -9.42 -31.32 -25.77
N ASP A 553 -9.01 -31.20 -27.02
CA ASP A 553 -7.61 -30.98 -27.39
C ASP A 553 -7.08 -29.65 -26.80
N ALA A 554 -7.82 -28.55 -26.95
CA ALA A 554 -7.43 -27.27 -26.35
C ALA A 554 -7.35 -27.32 -24.82
N TYR A 555 -8.26 -28.05 -24.16
CA TYR A 555 -8.21 -28.26 -22.70
C TYR A 555 -6.95 -29.02 -22.28
N ASN A 556 -6.65 -30.14 -22.94
CA ASN A 556 -5.50 -30.98 -22.62
C ASN A 556 -4.16 -30.27 -22.87
N ASN A 557 -4.13 -29.28 -23.77
CA ASN A 557 -2.96 -28.45 -24.04
C ASN A 557 -2.85 -27.22 -23.12
N GLY A 558 -3.64 -27.10 -22.04
CA GLY A 558 -3.53 -25.98 -21.08
C GLY A 558 -4.12 -24.64 -21.56
N LEU A 559 -4.72 -24.61 -22.75
CA LEU A 559 -5.19 -23.40 -23.44
C LEU A 559 -6.55 -22.88 -22.91
N THR A 560 -7.09 -23.50 -21.87
CA THR A 560 -8.40 -23.14 -21.27
C THR A 560 -8.27 -22.83 -19.79
N TYR A 561 -9.34 -22.28 -19.19
CA TYR A 561 -9.43 -22.01 -17.76
C TYR A 561 -10.85 -22.33 -17.26
N PRO A 562 -11.06 -22.60 -15.96
CA PRO A 562 -12.37 -23.05 -15.45
C PRO A 562 -13.54 -22.12 -15.82
N GLY A 563 -13.28 -20.82 -15.91
CA GLY A 563 -14.27 -19.79 -16.25
C GLY A 563 -14.83 -19.82 -17.68
N ILE A 564 -14.28 -20.66 -18.57
CA ILE A 564 -14.70 -20.76 -19.98
C ILE A 564 -15.29 -22.12 -20.37
N LEU A 565 -15.29 -23.09 -19.45
CA LEU A 565 -15.69 -24.48 -19.70
C LEU A 565 -17.19 -24.72 -19.45
N TYR A 566 -18.01 -23.74 -19.82
CA TYR A 566 -19.47 -23.78 -19.72
C TYR A 566 -20.09 -22.75 -20.67
N ASP A 567 -21.39 -22.87 -20.95
CA ASP A 567 -22.14 -21.99 -21.86
C ASP A 567 -21.40 -21.79 -23.21
N TYR A 568 -20.97 -22.88 -23.84
CA TYR A 568 -20.11 -22.90 -25.03
C TYR A 568 -20.73 -22.19 -26.24
N ASP A 569 -22.06 -22.14 -26.32
CA ASP A 569 -22.83 -21.45 -27.38
C ASP A 569 -22.95 -19.93 -27.15
N LYS A 570 -22.58 -19.44 -25.96
CA LYS A 570 -22.61 -18.01 -25.62
C LYS A 570 -21.50 -17.25 -26.35
N ALA A 571 -21.82 -16.04 -26.81
CA ALA A 571 -20.82 -15.14 -27.37
C ALA A 571 -19.71 -14.82 -26.35
N ILE A 572 -18.44 -14.96 -26.76
CA ILE A 572 -17.30 -14.71 -25.90
C ILE A 572 -17.09 -13.22 -25.67
N THR A 573 -16.75 -12.86 -24.43
CA THR A 573 -16.42 -11.48 -24.07
C THR A 573 -14.96 -11.15 -24.37
N ARG A 574 -14.64 -9.86 -24.39
CA ARG A 574 -13.29 -9.35 -24.64
C ARG A 574 -12.29 -9.77 -23.58
N GLU A 575 -12.72 -9.80 -22.32
CA GLU A 575 -11.90 -10.30 -21.23
C GLU A 575 -11.67 -11.81 -21.30
N GLU A 576 -12.72 -12.58 -21.65
CA GLU A 576 -12.61 -14.03 -21.81
C GLU A 576 -11.63 -14.39 -22.92
N PHE A 577 -11.76 -13.78 -24.10
CA PHE A 577 -10.84 -14.06 -25.21
C PHE A 577 -9.43 -13.55 -24.94
N CYS A 578 -9.29 -12.44 -24.20
CA CYS A 578 -7.99 -11.94 -23.76
C CYS A 578 -7.26 -12.96 -22.88
N THR A 579 -7.98 -13.59 -21.96
CA THR A 579 -7.43 -14.64 -21.10
C THR A 579 -6.95 -15.84 -21.93
N LEU A 580 -7.72 -16.27 -22.93
CA LEU A 580 -7.29 -17.34 -23.85
C LEU A 580 -6.04 -16.96 -24.66
N ALA A 581 -5.93 -15.69 -25.10
CA ALA A 581 -4.75 -15.21 -25.82
C ALA A 581 -3.48 -15.17 -24.96
N VAL A 582 -3.60 -14.90 -23.66
CA VAL A 582 -2.48 -14.99 -22.72
C VAL A 582 -2.08 -16.44 -22.50
N LYS A 583 -3.04 -17.35 -22.29
CA LYS A 583 -2.74 -18.78 -22.18
C LYS A 583 -2.04 -19.33 -23.42
N LEU A 584 -2.45 -18.90 -24.61
CA LEU A 584 -1.76 -19.23 -25.85
C LEU A 584 -0.29 -18.78 -25.81
N TYR A 585 -0.02 -17.56 -25.37
CA TYR A 585 1.35 -17.05 -25.23
C TYR A 585 2.15 -17.86 -24.19
N GLU A 586 1.56 -18.14 -23.02
CA GLU A 586 2.19 -18.90 -21.94
C GLU A 586 2.57 -20.31 -22.42
N GLU A 587 1.65 -21.03 -23.05
CA GLU A 587 1.91 -22.39 -23.55
C GLU A 587 2.88 -22.41 -24.74
N LEU A 588 2.83 -21.40 -25.62
CA LEU A 588 3.79 -21.29 -26.72
C LEU A 588 5.21 -20.97 -26.21
N THR A 589 5.38 -20.23 -25.12
CA THR A 589 6.70 -19.72 -24.71
C THR A 589 7.27 -20.42 -23.49
N GLY A 590 6.43 -21.05 -22.67
CA GLY A 590 6.75 -21.48 -21.32
C GLY A 590 6.97 -20.32 -20.34
N LEU A 591 6.68 -19.07 -20.75
CA LEU A 591 6.90 -17.87 -19.94
C LEU A 591 5.60 -17.39 -19.32
N ASN A 592 5.65 -17.02 -18.03
CA ASN A 592 4.53 -16.39 -17.34
C ASN A 592 4.71 -14.86 -17.33
N PRO A 593 3.95 -14.11 -18.14
CA PRO A 593 4.11 -12.66 -18.25
C PRO A 593 3.65 -11.94 -16.97
N ILE A 594 4.26 -10.80 -16.68
CA ILE A 594 3.92 -9.98 -15.51
C ILE A 594 2.83 -8.96 -15.89
N PRO A 595 1.77 -8.79 -15.09
CA PRO A 595 0.76 -7.74 -15.28
C PRO A 595 1.37 -6.33 -15.35
N ALA A 596 0.93 -5.50 -16.29
CA ALA A 596 1.27 -4.07 -16.32
C ALA A 596 0.54 -3.27 -15.23
N VAL A 597 1.04 -2.06 -14.93
CA VAL A 597 0.29 -1.06 -14.15
C VAL A 597 -1.04 -0.79 -14.86
N ASN A 598 -2.15 -0.98 -14.15
CA ASN A 598 -3.48 -0.93 -14.73
C ASN A 598 -3.81 0.48 -15.29
N PRO A 599 -3.94 0.65 -16.61
CA PRO A 599 -4.38 1.92 -17.19
C PRO A 599 -5.92 2.03 -17.23
N PHE A 600 -6.64 0.93 -17.05
CA PHE A 600 -8.08 0.82 -17.27
C PHE A 600 -8.86 0.99 -15.97
N ASN A 601 -9.99 1.67 -16.05
CA ASN A 601 -10.87 1.90 -14.89
C ASN A 601 -12.03 0.89 -14.82
N ASP A 602 -12.16 0.02 -15.82
CA ASP A 602 -13.31 -0.87 -16.01
C ASP A 602 -12.96 -2.37 -15.97
N THR A 603 -11.70 -2.73 -15.69
CA THR A 603 -11.25 -4.10 -15.42
C THR A 603 -10.04 -4.07 -14.50
N ASN A 604 -9.96 -5.04 -13.58
CA ASN A 604 -8.78 -5.33 -12.75
C ASN A 604 -8.23 -6.74 -13.04
N ASN A 605 -8.68 -7.37 -14.12
CA ASN A 605 -8.31 -8.75 -14.43
C ASN A 605 -6.81 -8.83 -14.77
N PRO A 606 -5.99 -9.60 -14.02
CA PRO A 606 -4.55 -9.68 -14.22
C PRO A 606 -4.17 -10.20 -15.61
N GLU A 607 -5.00 -11.04 -16.23
CA GLU A 607 -4.77 -11.56 -17.58
C GLU A 607 -4.94 -10.47 -18.64
N VAL A 608 -5.86 -9.51 -18.43
CA VAL A 608 -5.96 -8.33 -19.28
C VAL A 608 -4.72 -7.45 -19.15
N LEU A 609 -4.17 -7.32 -17.94
CA LEU A 609 -2.97 -6.53 -17.68
C LEU A 609 -1.69 -7.21 -18.21
N LYS A 610 -1.61 -8.54 -18.19
CA LYS A 610 -0.57 -9.32 -18.87
C LYS A 610 -0.64 -9.13 -20.38
N ALA A 611 -1.82 -9.27 -20.96
CA ALA A 611 -2.00 -9.04 -22.39
C ALA A 611 -1.67 -7.59 -22.80
N TYR A 612 -1.97 -6.61 -21.94
CA TYR A 612 -1.60 -5.21 -22.16
C TYR A 612 -0.09 -4.99 -22.06
N SER A 613 0.59 -5.60 -21.08
CA SER A 613 2.05 -5.48 -20.91
C SER A 613 2.81 -6.06 -22.09
N LEU A 614 2.29 -7.16 -22.64
CA LEU A 614 2.80 -7.79 -23.86
C LEU A 614 2.44 -7.02 -25.14
N GLY A 615 1.46 -6.11 -25.09
CA GLY A 615 0.94 -5.43 -26.28
C GLY A 615 0.00 -6.27 -27.14
N ILE A 616 -0.47 -7.41 -26.64
CA ILE A 616 -1.48 -8.27 -27.28
C ILE A 616 -2.80 -7.51 -27.42
N ILE A 617 -3.18 -6.75 -26.39
CA ILE A 617 -4.40 -5.94 -26.39
C ILE A 617 -4.11 -4.45 -26.25
N ASN A 618 -5.06 -3.65 -26.72
CA ASN A 618 -5.19 -2.24 -26.38
C ASN A 618 -6.57 -2.00 -25.77
N GLY A 619 -6.69 -0.95 -24.95
CA GLY A 619 -7.99 -0.42 -24.55
C GLY A 619 -8.78 0.15 -25.71
N ILE A 620 -10.11 0.22 -25.55
CA ILE A 620 -10.99 0.98 -26.44
C ILE A 620 -10.81 2.50 -26.25
N SER A 621 -10.20 2.91 -25.13
CA SER A 621 -9.68 4.24 -24.88
C SER A 621 -8.42 4.15 -24.01
N ALA A 622 -7.82 5.30 -23.68
CA ALA A 622 -6.66 5.35 -22.77
C ALA A 622 -6.97 4.79 -21.37
N THR A 623 -8.25 4.75 -20.96
CA THR A 623 -8.65 4.35 -19.61
C THR A 623 -9.79 3.33 -19.57
N GLN A 624 -10.14 2.72 -20.70
CA GLN A 624 -11.22 1.72 -20.78
C GLN A 624 -10.84 0.56 -21.67
N PHE A 625 -11.11 -0.66 -21.22
CA PHE A 625 -10.91 -1.91 -21.94
C PHE A 625 -12.22 -2.49 -22.50
N ALA A 626 -13.35 -2.27 -21.83
CA ALA A 626 -14.66 -2.87 -22.07
C ALA A 626 -14.67 -4.41 -21.95
N PRO A 627 -14.44 -4.98 -20.75
CA PRO A 627 -14.28 -6.42 -20.56
C PRO A 627 -15.51 -7.24 -20.94
N ALA A 628 -16.72 -6.72 -20.68
CA ALA A 628 -17.98 -7.38 -20.98
C ALA A 628 -18.45 -7.21 -22.44
N ALA A 629 -17.73 -6.46 -23.27
CA ALA A 629 -18.07 -6.34 -24.68
C ALA A 629 -17.76 -7.64 -25.42
N ASN A 630 -18.63 -8.06 -26.33
CA ASN A 630 -18.37 -9.22 -27.17
C ASN A 630 -17.28 -8.90 -28.20
N VAL A 631 -16.46 -9.89 -28.53
CA VAL A 631 -15.37 -9.74 -29.52
C VAL A 631 -15.83 -10.19 -30.88
N THR A 632 -15.54 -9.37 -31.88
CA THR A 632 -15.76 -9.71 -33.29
C THR A 632 -14.67 -10.63 -33.83
N ARG A 633 -14.98 -11.36 -34.91
CA ARG A 633 -14.02 -12.25 -35.58
C ARG A 633 -12.72 -11.56 -35.97
N GLN A 634 -12.79 -10.34 -36.51
CA GLN A 634 -11.59 -9.60 -36.88
C GLN A 634 -10.72 -9.19 -35.67
N GLU A 635 -11.34 -8.85 -34.53
CA GLU A 635 -10.61 -8.48 -33.31
C GLU A 635 -9.89 -9.69 -32.71
N MET A 636 -10.52 -10.86 -32.74
CA MET A 636 -9.86 -12.10 -32.30
C MET A 636 -8.64 -12.44 -33.17
N CYS A 637 -8.73 -12.28 -34.49
CA CYS A 637 -7.59 -12.45 -35.38
C CYS A 637 -6.44 -11.51 -35.02
N VAL A 638 -6.74 -10.25 -34.70
CA VAL A 638 -5.72 -9.28 -34.28
C VAL A 638 -5.05 -9.67 -32.97
N MET A 639 -5.83 -10.13 -31.98
CA MET A 639 -5.28 -10.57 -30.69
C MET A 639 -4.42 -11.84 -30.84
N ILE A 640 -4.86 -12.81 -31.64
CA ILE A 640 -4.07 -14.02 -31.96
C ILE A 640 -2.77 -13.64 -32.68
N TYR A 641 -2.86 -12.80 -33.70
CA TYR A 641 -1.69 -12.37 -34.47
C TYR A 641 -0.65 -11.70 -33.57
N ARG A 642 -1.08 -10.81 -32.66
CA ARG A 642 -0.18 -10.15 -31.71
C ARG A 642 0.39 -11.12 -30.68
N ALA A 643 -0.40 -12.08 -30.18
CA ALA A 643 0.08 -13.12 -29.28
C ALA A 643 1.21 -13.95 -29.93
N LEU A 644 1.07 -14.28 -31.22
CA LEU A 644 2.12 -14.95 -31.99
C LEU A 644 3.36 -14.09 -32.21
N ASP A 645 3.17 -12.81 -32.55
CA ASP A 645 4.27 -11.84 -32.76
C ASP A 645 5.14 -11.73 -31.49
N VAL A 646 4.50 -11.52 -30.35
CA VAL A 646 5.21 -11.38 -29.06
C VAL A 646 5.77 -12.70 -28.56
N ALA A 647 5.18 -13.84 -28.93
CA ALA A 647 5.73 -15.18 -28.71
C ALA A 647 6.89 -15.53 -29.66
N GLY A 648 7.29 -14.63 -30.56
CA GLY A 648 8.39 -14.83 -31.49
C GLY A 648 8.11 -15.82 -32.62
N ARG A 649 6.83 -16.05 -32.95
CA ARG A 649 6.40 -16.97 -34.01
C ARG A 649 6.38 -16.30 -35.38
N ASN A 650 6.46 -17.09 -36.45
CA ASN A 650 6.45 -16.56 -37.82
C ASN A 650 5.06 -16.05 -38.22
N ILE A 651 4.90 -14.74 -38.26
CA ILE A 651 3.65 -14.05 -38.60
C ILE A 651 3.57 -13.56 -40.06
N SER A 652 4.41 -14.09 -40.95
CA SER A 652 4.44 -13.64 -42.35
C SER A 652 3.12 -13.88 -43.08
N VAL A 653 2.62 -12.85 -43.78
CA VAL A 653 1.42 -12.93 -44.63
C VAL A 653 1.82 -12.98 -46.10
N ASP A 654 1.35 -13.99 -46.84
CA ASP A 654 1.53 -14.02 -48.29
C ASP A 654 0.51 -13.07 -48.95
N PRO A 655 0.95 -11.95 -49.56
CA PRO A 655 0.03 -11.01 -50.19
C PRO A 655 -0.64 -11.57 -51.45
N THR A 656 -0.15 -12.70 -51.99
CA THR A 656 -0.64 -13.34 -53.20
C THR A 656 -1.60 -14.49 -52.95
N ALA A 657 -1.73 -14.95 -51.70
CA ALA A 657 -2.65 -16.02 -51.35
C ALA A 657 -4.10 -15.62 -51.63
N ALA A 658 -4.88 -16.61 -52.10
CA ALA A 658 -6.27 -16.39 -52.43
C ALA A 658 -7.06 -15.97 -51.19
N PHE A 659 -7.76 -14.84 -51.26
CA PHE A 659 -8.64 -14.34 -50.21
C PHE A 659 -10.05 -14.11 -50.81
N PRO A 660 -10.83 -15.19 -51.02
CA PRO A 660 -12.00 -15.19 -51.89
C PRO A 660 -13.29 -14.68 -51.22
N PHE A 661 -13.17 -13.75 -50.28
CA PHE A 661 -14.29 -13.24 -49.50
C PHE A 661 -14.90 -12.01 -50.14
N THR A 662 -16.22 -12.05 -50.35
CA THR A 662 -16.98 -10.97 -51.01
C THR A 662 -17.24 -9.79 -50.09
N ASP A 663 -17.29 -10.05 -48.79
CA ASP A 663 -17.43 -9.12 -47.67
C ASP A 663 -16.07 -8.61 -47.15
N TYR A 664 -14.98 -8.78 -47.91
CA TYR A 664 -13.64 -8.30 -47.50
C TYR A 664 -13.61 -6.79 -47.19
N ALA A 665 -14.51 -6.02 -47.80
CA ALA A 665 -14.62 -4.57 -47.61
C ALA A 665 -15.15 -4.20 -46.21
N ASP A 666 -15.78 -5.14 -45.50
CA ASP A 666 -16.29 -4.93 -44.14
C ASP A 666 -15.19 -5.16 -43.09
N ILE A 667 -14.04 -5.72 -43.48
CA ILE A 667 -12.88 -5.85 -42.61
C ILE A 667 -12.28 -4.47 -42.38
N ALA A 668 -12.09 -4.11 -41.11
CA ALA A 668 -11.47 -2.84 -40.79
C ALA A 668 -10.04 -2.78 -41.36
N SER A 669 -9.64 -1.61 -41.88
CA SER A 669 -8.31 -1.42 -42.50
C SER A 669 -7.13 -1.81 -41.59
N TRP A 670 -7.31 -1.73 -40.26
CA TRP A 670 -6.33 -2.11 -39.24
C TRP A 670 -6.29 -3.60 -38.91
N ALA A 671 -7.23 -4.41 -39.42
CA ALA A 671 -7.34 -5.85 -39.18
C ALA A 671 -7.09 -6.69 -40.44
N ILE A 672 -6.92 -6.06 -41.60
CA ILE A 672 -6.95 -6.77 -42.89
C ILE A 672 -5.80 -7.77 -43.04
N ASN A 673 -4.63 -7.47 -42.48
CA ASN A 673 -3.47 -8.35 -42.58
C ASN A 673 -3.61 -9.54 -41.63
N GLU A 674 -4.14 -9.29 -40.44
CA GLU A 674 -4.32 -10.26 -39.37
C GLU A 674 -5.45 -11.25 -39.72
N VAL A 675 -6.56 -10.77 -40.30
CA VAL A 675 -7.62 -11.66 -40.79
C VAL A 675 -7.12 -12.51 -41.97
N LYS A 676 -6.32 -11.94 -42.88
CA LYS A 676 -5.68 -12.71 -43.95
C LYS A 676 -4.73 -13.77 -43.40
N PHE A 677 -3.90 -13.41 -42.41
CA PHE A 677 -3.01 -14.32 -41.73
C PHE A 677 -3.76 -15.52 -41.13
N CYS A 678 -4.80 -15.24 -40.33
CA CYS A 678 -5.57 -16.30 -39.69
C CYS A 678 -6.28 -17.20 -40.72
N ASN A 679 -6.70 -16.66 -41.87
CA ASN A 679 -7.29 -17.47 -42.92
C ASN A 679 -6.26 -18.34 -43.68
N GLN A 680 -5.09 -17.78 -43.99
CA GLN A 680 -4.02 -18.50 -44.70
C GLN A 680 -3.51 -19.70 -43.89
N ASN A 681 -3.45 -19.56 -42.57
CA ASN A 681 -2.97 -20.61 -41.66
C ASN A 681 -4.11 -21.51 -41.11
N GLY A 682 -5.32 -21.43 -41.67
CA GLY A 682 -6.44 -22.29 -41.26
C GLY A 682 -6.97 -22.05 -39.83
N ILE A 683 -6.48 -21.01 -39.15
CA ILE A 683 -6.93 -20.59 -37.81
C ILE A 683 -8.40 -20.16 -37.90
N MET A 684 -8.72 -19.21 -38.78
CA MET A 684 -10.07 -18.72 -39.01
C MET A 684 -10.55 -18.99 -40.45
N ASN A 685 -11.52 -19.88 -40.58
CA ASN A 685 -12.21 -20.15 -41.84
C ASN A 685 -13.44 -19.24 -42.01
N GLY A 686 -13.83 -19.00 -43.26
CA GLY A 686 -15.08 -18.30 -43.57
C GLY A 686 -16.32 -19.03 -43.07
N THR A 687 -17.39 -18.28 -42.80
CA THR A 687 -18.72 -18.84 -42.51
C THR A 687 -19.34 -19.50 -43.76
N SER A 688 -18.84 -19.13 -44.94
CA SER A 688 -19.07 -19.80 -46.21
C SER A 688 -17.81 -19.75 -47.08
N PRO A 689 -17.77 -20.46 -48.24
CA PRO A 689 -16.65 -20.36 -49.17
C PRO A 689 -16.38 -18.93 -49.71
N THR A 690 -17.32 -18.00 -49.55
CA THR A 690 -17.24 -16.63 -50.08
C THR A 690 -17.53 -15.55 -49.03
N THR A 691 -17.68 -15.90 -47.75
CA THR A 691 -18.04 -14.97 -46.66
C THR A 691 -17.19 -15.22 -45.42
N ILE A 692 -16.57 -14.17 -44.86
CA ILE A 692 -15.72 -14.26 -43.65
C ILE A 692 -16.42 -13.75 -42.38
N ASP A 693 -17.45 -12.90 -42.55
CA ASP A 693 -18.27 -12.25 -41.52
C ASP A 693 -17.42 -11.56 -40.43
N PRO A 694 -16.60 -10.55 -40.77
CA PRO A 694 -15.57 -10.04 -39.86
C PRO A 694 -16.11 -9.38 -38.59
N LEU A 695 -17.35 -8.87 -38.63
CA LEU A 695 -18.03 -8.18 -37.52
C LEU A 695 -18.92 -9.10 -36.67
N LEU A 696 -19.01 -10.38 -37.02
CA LEU A 696 -19.83 -11.34 -36.27
C LEU A 696 -19.17 -11.66 -34.91
N ASN A 697 -19.97 -11.66 -33.85
CA ASN A 697 -19.54 -12.12 -32.53
C ASN A 697 -19.41 -13.65 -32.53
N THR A 698 -18.39 -14.15 -31.83
CA THR A 698 -18.07 -15.59 -31.89
C THR A 698 -18.45 -16.30 -30.59
N PRO A 699 -19.08 -17.50 -30.66
CA PRO A 699 -19.32 -18.33 -29.49
C PRO A 699 -18.03 -18.75 -28.77
N ARG A 700 -18.09 -19.03 -27.47
CA ARG A 700 -16.96 -19.53 -26.66
C ARG A 700 -16.32 -20.77 -27.29
N GLU A 701 -17.11 -21.73 -27.78
CA GLU A 701 -16.57 -22.93 -28.44
C GLU A 701 -15.65 -22.60 -29.61
N GLN A 702 -16.07 -21.68 -30.48
CA GLN A 702 -15.29 -21.31 -31.66
C GLN A 702 -14.03 -20.53 -31.26
N ALA A 703 -14.13 -19.70 -30.24
CA ALA A 703 -13.01 -18.91 -29.72
C ALA A 703 -11.90 -19.79 -29.11
N ILE A 704 -12.28 -20.82 -28.34
CA ILE A 704 -11.34 -21.81 -27.79
C ILE A 704 -10.67 -22.59 -28.94
N ILE A 705 -11.45 -23.00 -29.94
CA ILE A 705 -10.93 -23.72 -31.12
C ILE A 705 -9.93 -22.88 -31.90
N LEU A 706 -10.18 -21.58 -32.07
CA LEU A 706 -9.24 -20.66 -32.73
C LEU A 706 -7.87 -20.65 -32.05
N VAL A 707 -7.86 -20.63 -30.71
CA VAL A 707 -6.63 -20.70 -29.92
C VAL A 707 -5.97 -22.07 -30.00
N GLY A 708 -6.73 -23.16 -29.90
CA GLY A 708 -6.23 -24.53 -30.06
C GLY A 708 -5.56 -24.78 -31.42
N ARG A 709 -6.22 -24.38 -32.52
CA ARG A 709 -5.63 -24.46 -33.87
C ARG A 709 -4.36 -23.64 -34.00
N THR A 710 -4.35 -22.45 -33.40
CA THR A 710 -3.16 -21.60 -33.40
C THR A 710 -2.01 -22.29 -32.67
N TYR A 711 -2.24 -22.84 -31.49
CA TYR A 711 -1.22 -23.58 -30.76
C TYR A 711 -0.69 -24.76 -31.57
N ASN A 712 -1.57 -25.60 -32.12
CA ASN A 712 -1.18 -26.77 -32.90
C ASN A 712 -0.34 -26.44 -34.14
N GLU A 713 -0.64 -25.32 -34.80
CA GLU A 713 0.13 -24.87 -35.96
C GLU A 713 1.50 -24.26 -35.56
N PHE A 714 1.57 -23.59 -34.41
CA PHE A 714 2.73 -22.76 -34.04
C PHE A 714 3.51 -23.25 -32.81
N VAL A 715 3.18 -24.39 -32.20
CA VAL A 715 3.89 -24.93 -31.03
C VAL A 715 5.36 -25.21 -31.34
N SER A 716 5.64 -25.70 -32.55
CA SER A 716 7.02 -25.86 -33.04
C SER A 716 7.57 -24.51 -33.55
N PRO A 717 8.77 -24.08 -33.09
CA PRO A 717 9.35 -22.76 -33.42
C PRO A 717 9.77 -22.58 -34.89
#